data_AF-A0A357D8V1-F1
#
_entry.id   AF-A0A357D8V1-F1
#
_cell.length_a   1.000
_cell.length_b   1.000
_cell.length_c   1.000
_cell.angle_alpha   90.00
_cell.angle_beta   90.00
_cell.angle_gamma   90.00
#
_symmetry.space_group_name_H-M   'P 1'
#
loop_
_entity.id
_entity.type
_entity.pdbx_description
1 polymer ?
#
loop_
_entity_poly.entity_id
_entity_poly.type
_entity_poly.pdbx_seq_one_letter_code
_entity_poly.pdbx_strand_id
1 'polypeptide(L)'
;MGNLATTLKTIDWNGLREEGLKHLQAMVGHLWTDYQTHDPGVTIFELLCYAIDDLNTRLSQDIGVILAKDSTEDTGRQFFSPREVLTINPVTINDYRKLLIDLPGVKNAWLLPVTENRPTLYYDQDNSTLLYDYAPGAHRVALKGLWRIFVEKDEDVTDENQLKTAVIERLHAHRNLCEDFVEVNIMATETIAIFSDIEIAENADANEVMGKIYHDLAEFISPRVKQYSLKRMLQKGKTVEEIFTGPPLEYGFIDDDELGTGEKRKELHASDLIRIIMAHPEVKDVRNLYMGNTLSTDLRDKQEWALVVDDTKALVMEPFNGSNLRVFKDEKMCPVDVSVVETVANRIKKEKNREIFDDPAMDLSETLGEASPALLAYSPLTYKLPATYGVSETGLPSGVSAERLAQAKQLRAYLLFFEQILVNYLKQLASFKHLFAFRQNRTEILKSYFTQFLPEELWAKDFPEIGELITNDPTENLAENDQAFTRKNRILDHLLAQFSEKFSDYAFFGFKYSVTENLEPQQKERAYLAAKADFLENYPQLSRDRNKATNYLVSNNGCRQVDGLKQLIATKLGIELETGAPVDLGNSEEFYVVEHILFRPDGSMPLDFVCAEKIGAAHRPDPYSQRLTFVLPKNAGRFSNSRFKELVYATIVNETPAHISYNVLEFNPEQMLKFINTYEHFLREIPQHKQDNSAQYNVARNTLMELLGIGWPGLPVLHLDATDVFADGSKPEHGSYLSGWHDLSINKHQAIAETDPARPQYFQPLVDAPAFLRFTEETCLKLHYPLVQKDFSIAVVFRTPAHPDEPGQNEEYYKLIAGVDADSAQFSLGFTSAGNVGAEVSGEYVLLESEAGCAHVAVLIRDQKAGEIRLSIDGVLQTTLQTTEHNP
;
A
#
# COMPACT_ATOMS: atom_id res chain seq x y z
N MET A 1 28.13 -8.19 -26.80
CA MET A 1 29.15 -8.89 -25.97
C MET A 1 30.03 -9.69 -26.90
N GLY A 2 31.34 -9.49 -26.85
CA GLY A 2 32.29 -10.21 -27.71
C GLY A 2 32.31 -11.70 -27.38
N ASN A 3 32.27 -12.54 -28.41
CA ASN A 3 32.48 -13.98 -28.35
C ASN A 3 33.86 -14.29 -27.77
N LEU A 4 33.95 -14.40 -26.44
CA LEU A 4 34.93 -15.25 -25.77
C LEU A 4 34.37 -16.67 -25.77
N ALA A 5 34.29 -17.26 -26.96
CA ALA A 5 34.22 -18.72 -27.09
C ALA A 5 35.59 -19.25 -26.69
N THR A 6 35.84 -19.29 -25.39
CA THR A 6 36.82 -20.21 -24.81
C THR A 6 36.36 -21.58 -25.28
N THR A 7 37.08 -22.19 -26.23
CA THR A 7 36.90 -23.60 -26.58
C THR A 7 37.12 -24.40 -25.31
N LEU A 8 36.03 -24.66 -24.58
CA LEU A 8 35.98 -25.71 -23.59
C LEU A 8 36.36 -26.97 -24.36
N LYS A 9 37.57 -27.49 -24.09
CA LYS A 9 37.91 -28.85 -24.50
C LYS A 9 36.76 -29.72 -24.00
N THR A 10 35.97 -30.27 -24.90
CA THR A 10 34.98 -31.29 -24.56
C THR A 10 35.74 -32.40 -23.83
N ILE A 11 35.40 -32.59 -22.55
CA ILE A 11 35.94 -33.68 -21.75
C ILE A 11 35.35 -34.94 -22.34
N ASP A 12 36.18 -35.70 -23.05
CA ASP A 12 35.83 -37.00 -23.61
C ASP A 12 36.69 -38.09 -22.94
N TRP A 13 36.29 -39.35 -23.11
CA TRP A 13 36.97 -40.48 -22.51
C TRP A 13 38.48 -40.53 -22.84
N ASN A 14 38.87 -40.22 -24.08
CA ASN A 14 40.28 -40.24 -24.51
C ASN A 14 41.10 -39.17 -23.79
N GLY A 15 40.57 -37.95 -23.68
CA GLY A 15 41.20 -36.85 -22.96
C GLY A 15 41.34 -37.14 -21.47
N LEU A 16 40.30 -37.70 -20.84
CA LEU A 16 40.33 -38.14 -19.44
C LEU A 16 41.40 -39.20 -19.20
N ARG A 17 41.49 -40.19 -20.10
CA ARG A 17 42.47 -41.25 -20.04
C ARG A 17 43.89 -40.72 -20.17
N GLU A 18 44.14 -39.84 -21.15
CA GLU A 18 45.47 -39.25 -21.37
C GLU A 18 45.93 -38.45 -20.15
N GLU A 19 45.05 -37.63 -19.59
CA GLU A 19 45.38 -36.79 -18.43
C GLU A 19 45.55 -37.61 -17.15
N GLY A 20 44.66 -38.58 -16.90
CA GLY A 20 44.78 -39.45 -15.74
C GLY A 20 46.04 -40.32 -15.79
N LEU A 21 46.47 -40.78 -16.97
CA LEU A 21 47.75 -41.48 -17.12
C LEU A 21 48.94 -40.59 -16.77
N LYS A 22 48.94 -39.30 -17.17
CA LYS A 22 49.99 -38.36 -16.78
C LYS A 22 50.06 -38.22 -15.26
N HIS A 23 48.91 -38.09 -14.60
CA HIS A 23 48.85 -38.05 -13.14
C HIS A 23 49.38 -39.33 -12.49
N LEU A 24 48.99 -40.51 -12.98
CA LEU A 24 49.48 -41.80 -12.49
C LEU A 24 50.99 -41.95 -12.67
N GLN A 25 51.52 -41.59 -13.84
CA GLN A 25 52.96 -41.62 -14.11
C GLN A 25 53.74 -40.67 -13.19
N ALA A 26 53.22 -39.48 -12.95
CA ALA A 26 53.84 -38.51 -12.05
C ALA A 26 53.83 -38.98 -10.58
N MET A 27 52.73 -39.58 -10.12
CA MET A 27 52.60 -40.00 -8.72
C MET A 27 53.34 -41.31 -8.42
N VAL A 28 53.22 -42.31 -9.31
CA VAL A 28 53.64 -43.69 -9.03
C VAL A 28 54.46 -44.32 -10.15
N GLY A 29 54.96 -43.56 -11.13
CA GLY A 29 55.75 -44.09 -12.25
C GLY A 29 57.07 -44.76 -11.86
N HIS A 30 57.50 -44.63 -10.60
CA HIS A 30 58.63 -45.36 -10.03
C HIS A 30 58.25 -46.76 -9.49
N LEU A 31 56.97 -47.02 -9.26
CA LEU A 31 56.43 -48.30 -8.76
C LEU A 31 55.65 -49.04 -9.84
N TRP A 32 54.73 -48.35 -10.50
CA TRP A 32 53.90 -48.89 -11.57
C TRP A 32 54.44 -48.39 -12.90
N THR A 33 55.02 -49.27 -13.70
CA THR A 33 55.74 -48.89 -14.94
C THR A 33 55.07 -49.40 -16.22
N ASP A 34 54.12 -50.33 -16.10
CA ASP A 34 53.36 -50.89 -17.22
C ASP A 34 51.97 -50.24 -17.29
N TYR A 35 51.70 -49.54 -18.38
CA TYR A 35 50.43 -48.84 -18.63
C TYR A 35 49.72 -49.37 -19.88
N GLN A 36 49.95 -50.64 -20.22
CA GLN A 36 49.33 -51.30 -21.36
C GLN A 36 47.94 -51.87 -21.02
N THR A 37 47.14 -52.16 -22.05
CA THR A 37 45.74 -52.61 -21.91
C THR A 37 45.56 -53.98 -21.25
N HIS A 38 46.63 -54.74 -21.07
CA HIS A 38 46.59 -56.03 -20.39
C HIS A 38 46.73 -55.91 -18.86
N ASP A 39 47.18 -54.75 -18.36
CA ASP A 39 47.31 -54.48 -16.94
C ASP A 39 45.91 -54.26 -16.32
N PRO A 40 45.52 -55.04 -15.29
CA PRO A 40 44.24 -54.88 -14.61
C PRO A 40 43.99 -53.48 -14.04
N GLY A 41 45.02 -52.82 -13.51
CA GLY A 41 44.92 -51.46 -13.01
C GLY A 41 44.57 -50.46 -14.11
N VAL A 42 45.11 -50.65 -15.32
CA VAL A 42 44.78 -49.80 -16.49
C VAL A 42 43.33 -50.01 -16.89
N THR A 43 42.84 -51.26 -16.91
CA THR A 43 41.43 -51.53 -17.26
C THR A 43 40.44 -50.93 -16.26
N ILE A 44 40.76 -50.95 -14.96
CA ILE A 44 39.95 -50.30 -13.92
C ILE A 44 40.01 -48.77 -14.08
N PHE A 45 41.18 -48.21 -14.33
CA PHE A 45 41.33 -46.77 -14.60
C PHE A 45 40.53 -46.31 -15.82
N GLU A 46 40.57 -47.07 -16.91
CA GLU A 46 39.78 -46.81 -18.13
C GLU A 46 38.28 -46.85 -17.88
N LEU A 47 37.82 -47.76 -17.02
CA LEU A 47 36.43 -47.83 -16.57
C LEU A 47 36.03 -46.61 -15.73
N LEU A 48 36.90 -46.13 -14.86
CA LEU A 48 36.65 -44.90 -14.10
C LEU A 48 36.62 -43.66 -15.00
N CYS A 49 37.45 -43.62 -16.06
CA CYS A 49 37.37 -42.58 -17.08
C CYS A 49 36.00 -42.60 -17.77
N TYR A 50 35.46 -43.78 -18.07
CA TYR A 50 34.12 -43.92 -18.62
C TYR A 50 33.03 -43.44 -17.63
N ALA A 51 33.18 -43.72 -16.34
CA ALA A 51 32.25 -43.24 -15.34
C ALA A 51 32.17 -41.71 -15.31
N ILE A 52 33.32 -41.03 -15.39
CA ILE A 52 33.38 -39.55 -15.42
C ILE A 52 32.78 -39.00 -16.71
N ASP A 53 33.03 -39.65 -17.85
CA ASP A 53 32.46 -39.28 -19.16
C ASP A 53 30.91 -39.40 -19.17
N ASP A 54 30.38 -40.46 -18.54
CA ASP A 54 28.93 -40.64 -18.34
C ASP A 54 28.34 -39.52 -17.46
N LEU A 55 29.00 -39.17 -16.36
CA LEU A 55 28.58 -38.05 -15.52
C LEU A 55 28.61 -36.72 -16.28
N ASN A 56 29.64 -36.47 -17.09
CA ASN A 56 29.73 -35.27 -17.92
C ASN A 56 28.57 -35.20 -18.93
N THR A 57 28.20 -36.34 -19.53
CA THR A 57 27.06 -36.44 -20.44
C THR A 57 25.75 -36.07 -19.72
N ARG A 58 25.56 -36.53 -18.48
CA ARG A 58 24.39 -36.19 -17.65
C ARG A 58 24.33 -34.71 -17.30
N LEU A 59 25.45 -34.13 -16.89
CA LEU A 59 25.56 -32.70 -16.59
C LEU A 59 25.36 -31.79 -17.81
N SER A 60 25.62 -32.31 -19.00
CA SER A 60 25.49 -31.56 -20.26
C SER A 60 24.06 -31.54 -20.80
N GLN A 61 23.09 -32.17 -20.12
CA GLN A 61 21.68 -32.06 -20.47
C GLN A 61 21.16 -30.62 -20.28
N ASP A 62 20.05 -30.31 -20.95
CA ASP A 62 19.39 -29.01 -20.78
C ASP A 62 19.03 -28.77 -19.30
N ILE A 63 19.28 -27.55 -18.81
CA ILE A 63 19.07 -27.22 -17.40
C ILE A 63 17.61 -27.39 -17.00
N GLY A 64 16.66 -27.18 -17.91
CA GLY A 64 15.24 -27.41 -17.69
C GLY A 64 14.91 -28.88 -17.42
N VAL A 65 15.67 -29.83 -17.98
CA VAL A 65 15.54 -31.28 -17.71
C VAL A 65 16.12 -31.63 -16.34
N ILE A 66 17.27 -31.04 -15.99
CA ILE A 66 17.91 -31.28 -14.68
C ILE A 66 17.05 -30.73 -13.53
N LEU A 67 16.38 -29.60 -13.75
CA LEU A 67 15.52 -28.95 -12.76
C LEU A 67 14.09 -29.52 -12.71
N ALA A 68 13.68 -30.29 -13.72
CA ALA A 68 12.34 -30.83 -13.83
C ALA A 68 11.95 -31.70 -12.62
N LYS A 69 10.70 -31.55 -12.16
CA LYS A 69 10.12 -32.41 -11.14
C LYS A 69 9.75 -33.78 -11.71
N ASP A 70 9.81 -34.79 -10.85
CA ASP A 70 9.25 -36.09 -11.17
C ASP A 70 7.71 -36.01 -11.12
N SER A 71 7.01 -36.76 -11.97
CA SER A 71 5.54 -36.74 -12.05
C SER A 71 4.84 -37.17 -10.76
N THR A 72 5.57 -37.71 -9.78
CA THR A 72 5.09 -38.17 -8.48
C THR A 72 5.37 -37.17 -7.33
N GLU A 73 6.11 -36.10 -7.57
CA GLU A 73 6.39 -35.05 -6.59
C GLU A 73 5.26 -34.00 -6.55
N ASP A 74 5.14 -33.30 -5.42
CA ASP A 74 4.10 -32.30 -5.16
C ASP A 74 3.97 -31.23 -6.27
N THR A 75 2.73 -30.86 -6.57
CA THR A 75 2.31 -29.99 -7.70
C THR A 75 2.69 -28.51 -7.56
N GLY A 76 3.25 -28.09 -6.42
CA GLY A 76 3.66 -26.69 -6.22
C GLY A 76 4.80 -26.27 -7.17
N ARG A 77 4.78 -25.04 -7.69
CA ARG A 77 5.85 -24.51 -8.57
C ARG A 77 7.18 -24.40 -7.82
N GLN A 78 8.31 -24.62 -8.49
CA GLN A 78 9.64 -24.43 -7.87
C GLN A 78 10.10 -22.98 -7.92
N PHE A 79 9.75 -22.32 -9.02
CA PHE A 79 10.09 -20.93 -9.30
C PHE A 79 8.83 -20.05 -9.27
N PHE A 80 9.03 -18.74 -9.30
CA PHE A 80 7.92 -17.80 -9.43
C PHE A 80 7.54 -17.67 -10.89
N SER A 81 6.24 -17.61 -11.18
CA SER A 81 5.77 -17.23 -12.50
C SER A 81 5.84 -15.71 -12.72
N PRO A 82 5.73 -15.25 -13.96
CA PRO A 82 5.64 -13.82 -14.26
C PRO A 82 4.49 -13.13 -13.50
N ARG A 83 3.31 -13.76 -13.41
CA ARG A 83 2.18 -13.17 -12.66
C ARG A 83 2.50 -13.01 -11.18
N GLU A 84 3.23 -13.95 -10.58
CA GLU A 84 3.63 -13.88 -9.18
C GLU A 84 4.62 -12.74 -8.92
N VAL A 85 5.65 -12.59 -9.77
CA VAL A 85 6.82 -11.75 -9.45
C VAL A 85 6.89 -10.39 -10.17
N LEU A 86 6.21 -10.23 -11.30
CA LEU A 86 6.26 -8.98 -12.09
C LEU A 86 5.12 -8.02 -11.78
N THR A 87 4.00 -8.52 -11.23
CA THR A 87 2.86 -7.67 -10.87
C THR A 87 3.14 -6.87 -9.60
N ILE A 88 2.68 -5.62 -9.57
CA ILE A 88 2.87 -4.66 -8.46
C ILE A 88 1.53 -4.12 -7.95
N ASN A 89 1.45 -3.63 -6.72
CA ASN A 89 0.28 -2.84 -6.29
C ASN A 89 0.12 -1.61 -7.22
N PRO A 90 -1.10 -1.12 -7.52
CA PRO A 90 -1.26 -0.02 -8.46
C PRO A 90 -0.50 1.24 -7.99
N VAL A 91 0.33 1.81 -8.86
CA VAL A 91 1.14 3.00 -8.54
C VAL A 91 0.86 4.16 -9.49
N THR A 92 0.36 3.87 -10.69
CA THR A 92 -0.02 4.88 -11.67
C THR A 92 -1.54 5.07 -11.73
N ILE A 93 -1.97 6.18 -12.34
CA ILE A 93 -3.40 6.43 -12.63
C ILE A 93 -3.96 5.29 -13.49
N ASN A 94 -3.22 4.84 -14.50
CA ASN A 94 -3.67 3.74 -15.37
C ASN A 94 -3.76 2.42 -14.62
N ASP A 95 -2.88 2.14 -13.66
CA ASP A 95 -3.00 0.94 -12.82
C ASP A 95 -4.31 0.91 -12.03
N TYR A 96 -4.66 2.03 -11.38
CA TYR A 96 -5.94 2.13 -10.68
C TYR A 96 -7.13 2.03 -11.65
N ARG A 97 -7.02 2.62 -12.85
CA ARG A 97 -8.06 2.47 -13.88
C ARG A 97 -8.24 1.01 -14.29
N LYS A 98 -7.15 0.28 -14.58
CA LYS A 98 -7.18 -1.15 -14.88
C LYS A 98 -7.83 -1.95 -13.75
N LEU A 99 -7.44 -1.68 -12.51
CA LEU A 99 -7.98 -2.35 -11.31
C LEU A 99 -9.50 -2.14 -11.16
N LEU A 100 -10.00 -0.95 -11.50
CA LEU A 100 -11.42 -0.61 -11.45
C LEU A 100 -12.20 -1.19 -12.63
N ILE A 101 -11.65 -1.15 -13.85
CA ILE A 101 -12.28 -1.71 -15.05
C ILE A 101 -12.40 -3.24 -14.95
N ASP A 102 -11.47 -3.88 -14.25
CA ASP A 102 -11.52 -5.31 -13.92
C ASP A 102 -12.59 -5.66 -12.86
N LEU A 103 -13.33 -4.67 -12.33
CA LEU A 103 -14.47 -4.92 -11.45
C LEU A 103 -15.77 -5.07 -12.28
N PRO A 104 -16.53 -6.16 -12.10
CA PRO A 104 -17.81 -6.32 -12.78
C PRO A 104 -18.76 -5.14 -12.53
N GLY A 105 -19.40 -4.65 -13.60
CA GLY A 105 -20.28 -3.48 -13.56
C GLY A 105 -19.59 -2.13 -13.78
N VAL A 106 -18.25 -2.09 -13.82
CA VAL A 106 -17.49 -0.91 -14.24
C VAL A 106 -17.17 -1.02 -15.72
N LYS A 107 -17.66 -0.06 -16.50
CA LYS A 107 -17.34 0.04 -17.93
C LYS A 107 -16.05 0.83 -18.17
N ASN A 108 -15.87 1.92 -17.43
CA ASN A 108 -14.67 2.74 -17.44
C ASN A 108 -14.52 3.50 -16.11
N ALA A 109 -13.31 3.97 -15.81
CA ALA A 109 -13.05 4.73 -14.60
C ALA A 109 -11.95 5.78 -14.81
N TRP A 110 -12.00 6.83 -14.01
CA TRP A 110 -11.03 7.92 -13.99
C TRP A 110 -10.69 8.32 -12.56
N LEU A 111 -9.40 8.60 -12.33
CA LEU A 111 -8.89 9.13 -11.08
C LEU A 111 -8.36 10.54 -11.33
N LEU A 112 -8.88 11.52 -10.60
CA LEU A 112 -8.46 12.92 -10.69
C LEU A 112 -7.89 13.38 -9.34
N PRO A 113 -6.74 14.09 -9.33
CA PRO A 113 -6.20 14.62 -8.09
C PRO A 113 -7.13 15.70 -7.54
N VAL A 114 -7.31 15.72 -6.23
CA VAL A 114 -8.06 16.78 -5.54
C VAL A 114 -7.17 18.01 -5.47
N THR A 115 -7.52 19.06 -6.21
CA THR A 115 -6.78 20.34 -6.21
C THR A 115 -7.28 21.30 -5.13
N GLU A 116 -8.47 21.08 -4.62
CA GLU A 116 -9.11 21.93 -3.62
C GLU A 116 -9.56 21.11 -2.42
N ASN A 117 -8.86 21.30 -1.30
CA ASN A 117 -9.22 20.65 -0.05
C ASN A 117 -10.49 21.25 0.53
N ARG A 118 -11.25 20.42 1.24
CA ARG A 118 -12.39 20.85 2.05
C ARG A 118 -12.17 20.35 3.48
N PRO A 119 -11.94 21.25 4.45
CA PRO A 119 -11.85 22.71 4.31
C PRO A 119 -10.62 23.17 3.50
N THR A 120 -10.66 24.41 3.00
CA THR A 120 -9.47 25.01 2.39
C THR A 120 -8.45 25.29 3.49
N LEU A 121 -7.16 25.05 3.19
CA LEU A 121 -6.08 25.21 4.15
C LEU A 121 -5.21 26.42 3.77
N TYR A 122 -4.82 27.22 4.75
CA TYR A 122 -3.88 28.33 4.61
C TYR A 122 -2.76 28.17 5.63
N TYR A 123 -1.54 28.53 5.28
CA TYR A 123 -0.41 28.54 6.19
C TYR A 123 0.02 29.97 6.48
N ASP A 124 -0.05 30.34 7.75
CA ASP A 124 0.50 31.57 8.31
C ASP A 124 1.95 31.31 8.73
N GLN A 125 2.88 31.89 7.97
CA GLN A 125 4.31 31.72 8.18
C GLN A 125 4.79 32.38 9.48
N ASP A 126 4.22 33.53 9.85
CA ASP A 126 4.67 34.33 10.99
C ASP A 126 4.31 33.64 12.29
N ASN A 127 3.09 33.08 12.35
CA ASN A 127 2.62 32.35 13.53
C ASN A 127 2.92 30.85 13.48
N SER A 128 3.38 30.36 12.32
CA SER A 128 3.67 28.95 12.06
C SER A 128 2.45 28.05 12.21
N THR A 129 1.32 28.51 11.66
CA THR A 129 0.00 27.98 11.96
C THR A 129 -0.74 27.62 10.67
N LEU A 130 -1.44 26.49 10.67
CA LEU A 130 -2.40 26.14 9.63
C LEU A 130 -3.78 26.70 9.99
N LEU A 131 -4.39 27.46 9.09
CA LEU A 131 -5.68 28.12 9.23
C LEU A 131 -6.68 27.52 8.25
N TYR A 132 -7.97 27.56 8.61
CA TYR A 132 -9.06 27.12 7.73
C TYR A 132 -9.74 28.27 6.99
N ASP A 133 -9.56 29.48 7.49
CA ASP A 133 -9.95 30.71 6.84
C ASP A 133 -8.73 31.51 6.40
N TYR A 134 -8.93 32.32 5.37
CA TYR A 134 -7.86 33.17 4.86
C TYR A 134 -7.52 34.26 5.87
N ALA A 135 -6.24 34.36 6.24
CA ALA A 135 -5.68 35.51 6.93
C ALA A 135 -4.75 36.30 5.99
N PRO A 136 -4.70 37.65 6.09
CA PRO A 136 -3.76 38.45 5.31
C PRO A 136 -2.32 37.97 5.48
N GLY A 137 -1.64 37.65 4.36
CA GLY A 137 -0.27 37.14 4.37
C GLY A 137 -0.16 35.60 4.45
N ALA A 138 -1.25 34.89 4.72
CA ALA A 138 -1.25 33.43 4.69
C ALA A 138 -1.30 32.88 3.26
N HIS A 139 -0.64 31.74 3.02
CA HIS A 139 -0.56 31.10 1.71
C HIS A 139 -1.41 29.84 1.65
N ARG A 140 -2.18 29.64 0.56
CA ARG A 140 -3.00 28.43 0.38
C ARG A 140 -2.12 27.18 0.34
N VAL A 141 -2.52 26.16 1.08
CA VAL A 141 -1.89 24.83 1.11
C VAL A 141 -2.76 23.84 0.32
N ALA A 142 -2.22 23.34 -0.79
CA ALA A 142 -2.84 22.28 -1.57
C ALA A 142 -2.24 20.93 -1.15
N LEU A 143 -3.09 20.00 -0.71
CA LEU A 143 -2.62 18.68 -0.28
C LEU A 143 -2.44 17.80 -1.50
N LYS A 144 -1.48 16.89 -1.41
CA LYS A 144 -1.18 15.88 -2.44
C LYS A 144 -1.59 14.50 -1.95
N GLY A 145 -1.77 13.58 -2.89
CA GLY A 145 -2.16 12.19 -2.61
C GLY A 145 -3.65 12.01 -2.36
N LEU A 146 -4.49 13.01 -2.66
CA LEU A 146 -5.94 12.90 -2.52
C LEU A 146 -6.59 12.73 -3.89
N TRP A 147 -7.50 11.76 -4.01
CA TRP A 147 -8.10 11.37 -5.28
C TRP A 147 -9.63 11.41 -5.26
N ARG A 148 -10.21 11.87 -6.38
CA ARG A 148 -11.63 11.73 -6.71
C ARG A 148 -11.78 10.72 -7.85
N ILE A 149 -12.70 9.79 -7.69
CA ILE A 149 -12.94 8.70 -8.63
C ILE A 149 -14.27 8.93 -9.33
N PHE A 150 -14.25 8.82 -10.66
CA PHE A 150 -15.44 8.83 -11.50
C PHE A 150 -15.58 7.47 -12.16
N VAL A 151 -16.75 6.86 -12.02
CA VAL A 151 -17.06 5.52 -12.54
C VAL A 151 -18.19 5.63 -13.56
N GLU A 152 -17.89 5.21 -14.79
CA GLU A 152 -18.91 4.90 -15.78
C GLU A 152 -19.34 3.44 -15.57
N LYS A 153 -20.61 3.23 -15.26
CA LYS A 153 -21.18 1.91 -15.01
C LYS A 153 -21.62 1.22 -16.31
N ASP A 154 -21.64 -0.11 -16.30
CA ASP A 154 -22.30 -0.87 -17.35
C ASP A 154 -23.84 -0.62 -17.34
N GLU A 155 -24.47 -0.79 -18.50
CA GLU A 155 -25.90 -0.52 -18.72
C GLU A 155 -26.82 -1.38 -17.84
N ASP A 156 -26.39 -2.59 -17.49
CA ASP A 156 -27.14 -3.59 -16.71
C ASP A 156 -27.04 -3.39 -15.19
N VAL A 157 -26.20 -2.47 -14.72
CA VAL A 157 -26.09 -2.13 -13.29
C VAL A 157 -27.35 -1.40 -12.83
N THR A 158 -28.16 -2.08 -12.01
CA THR A 158 -29.37 -1.52 -11.39
C THR A 158 -29.15 -0.98 -9.97
N ASP A 159 -28.17 -1.50 -9.23
CA ASP A 159 -27.84 -1.07 -7.87
C ASP A 159 -26.52 -0.29 -7.84
N GLU A 160 -26.61 1.02 -7.92
CA GLU A 160 -25.44 1.91 -7.90
C GLU A 160 -24.75 1.95 -6.52
N ASN A 161 -25.49 1.71 -5.44
CA ASN A 161 -24.92 1.72 -4.10
C ASN A 161 -24.04 0.49 -3.88
N GLN A 162 -24.48 -0.67 -4.36
CA GLN A 162 -23.68 -1.88 -4.35
C GLN A 162 -22.39 -1.71 -5.17
N LEU A 163 -22.49 -1.16 -6.38
CA LEU A 163 -21.31 -0.89 -7.21
C LEU A 163 -20.35 0.09 -6.53
N LYS A 164 -20.87 1.19 -5.98
CA LYS A 164 -20.07 2.19 -5.26
C LYS A 164 -19.34 1.57 -4.07
N THR A 165 -19.99 0.67 -3.33
CA THR A 165 -19.39 -0.05 -2.20
C THR A 165 -18.25 -0.95 -2.68
N ALA A 166 -18.48 -1.74 -3.73
CA ALA A 166 -17.46 -2.62 -4.30
C ALA A 166 -16.24 -1.85 -4.83
N VAL A 167 -16.46 -0.67 -5.43
CA VAL A 167 -15.38 0.23 -5.87
C VAL A 167 -14.56 0.74 -4.68
N ILE A 168 -15.22 1.20 -3.61
CA ILE A 168 -14.55 1.66 -2.38
C ILE A 168 -13.71 0.52 -1.78
N GLU A 169 -14.29 -0.66 -1.62
CA GLU A 169 -13.59 -1.84 -1.09
C GLU A 169 -12.36 -2.20 -1.93
N ARG A 170 -12.50 -2.22 -3.27
CA ARG A 170 -11.40 -2.50 -4.19
C ARG A 170 -10.28 -1.46 -4.09
N LEU A 171 -10.61 -0.18 -4.02
CA LEU A 171 -9.63 0.89 -3.89
C LEU A 171 -8.87 0.82 -2.57
N HIS A 172 -9.59 0.68 -1.45
CA HIS A 172 -8.96 0.63 -0.12
C HIS A 172 -8.15 -0.65 0.12
N ALA A 173 -8.49 -1.76 -0.56
CA ALA A 173 -7.66 -2.96 -0.58
C ALA A 173 -6.30 -2.78 -1.28
N HIS A 174 -6.13 -1.69 -2.05
CA HIS A 174 -4.92 -1.38 -2.84
C HIS A 174 -4.41 0.06 -2.61
N ARG A 175 -4.83 0.74 -1.53
CA ARG A 175 -4.44 2.11 -1.23
C ARG A 175 -2.94 2.21 -1.00
N ASN A 176 -2.28 3.19 -1.59
CA ASN A 176 -0.86 3.45 -1.34
C ASN A 176 -0.63 4.29 -0.08
N LEU A 177 0.58 4.22 0.47
CA LEU A 177 1.04 5.06 1.57
C LEU A 177 0.94 6.54 1.20
N CYS A 178 0.47 7.34 2.16
CA CYS A 178 0.30 8.79 2.00
C CYS A 178 -0.73 9.20 0.92
N GLU A 179 -1.58 8.29 0.45
CA GLU A 179 -2.67 8.58 -0.47
C GLU A 179 -4.04 8.24 0.13
N ASP A 180 -5.10 8.95 -0.25
CA ASP A 180 -6.46 8.60 0.17
C ASP A 180 -7.51 8.94 -0.90
N PHE A 181 -8.61 8.18 -0.88
CA PHE A 181 -9.75 8.36 -1.78
C PHE A 181 -10.81 9.22 -1.07
N VAL A 182 -11.02 10.43 -1.59
CA VAL A 182 -11.93 11.40 -0.97
C VAL A 182 -13.37 11.13 -1.36
N GLU A 183 -13.60 10.78 -2.62
CA GLU A 183 -14.95 10.67 -3.19
C GLU A 183 -15.00 9.67 -4.34
N VAL A 184 -16.04 8.85 -4.36
CA VAL A 184 -16.37 7.93 -5.46
C VAL A 184 -17.72 8.32 -6.04
N ASN A 185 -17.71 8.72 -7.32
CA ASN A 185 -18.87 9.21 -8.05
C ASN A 185 -19.25 8.25 -9.17
N ILE A 186 -20.42 7.63 -9.04
CA ILE A 186 -21.06 6.94 -10.16
C ILE A 186 -21.62 8.04 -11.08
N MET A 187 -21.21 8.04 -12.34
CA MET A 187 -21.47 9.14 -13.27
C MET A 187 -22.92 9.11 -13.74
N ALA A 188 -23.60 10.25 -13.65
CA ALA A 188 -24.88 10.45 -14.31
C ALA A 188 -24.70 10.41 -15.84
N THR A 189 -25.73 9.99 -16.57
CA THR A 189 -25.68 9.90 -18.03
C THR A 189 -25.97 11.25 -18.70
N GLU A 190 -25.28 11.48 -19.81
CA GLU A 190 -25.56 12.55 -20.76
C GLU A 190 -25.88 11.92 -22.12
N THR A 191 -27.13 12.08 -22.57
CA THR A 191 -27.60 11.44 -23.79
C THR A 191 -27.36 12.33 -25.02
N ILE A 192 -26.68 11.76 -26.01
CA ILE A 192 -26.27 12.42 -27.25
C ILE A 192 -27.13 11.93 -28.40
N ALA A 193 -27.83 12.86 -29.06
CA ALA A 193 -28.60 12.61 -30.27
C ALA A 193 -27.76 13.00 -31.50
N ILE A 194 -27.76 12.14 -32.53
CA ILE A 194 -27.11 12.40 -33.82
C ILE A 194 -28.18 12.48 -34.90
N PHE A 195 -28.11 13.54 -35.70
CA PHE A 195 -28.98 13.74 -36.85
C PHE A 195 -28.14 13.72 -38.11
N SER A 196 -28.57 13.00 -39.15
CA SER A 196 -27.84 12.93 -40.43
C SER A 196 -28.70 12.32 -41.55
N ASP A 197 -28.40 12.72 -42.79
CA ASP A 197 -28.89 12.11 -44.02
C ASP A 197 -27.79 11.27 -44.65
N ILE A 198 -28.03 9.97 -44.83
CA ILE A 198 -27.02 9.00 -45.26
C ILE A 198 -27.49 8.35 -46.57
N GLU A 199 -26.73 8.58 -47.64
CA GLU A 199 -26.96 7.96 -48.95
C GLU A 199 -26.19 6.64 -49.02
N ILE A 200 -26.87 5.54 -49.35
CA ILE A 200 -26.27 4.21 -49.47
C ILE A 200 -26.38 3.65 -50.90
N ALA A 201 -25.61 2.60 -51.19
CA ALA A 201 -25.70 1.90 -52.46
C ALA A 201 -27.08 1.27 -52.69
N GLU A 202 -27.53 1.25 -53.94
CA GLU A 202 -28.88 0.80 -54.33
C GLU A 202 -29.15 -0.65 -53.90
N ASN A 203 -28.13 -1.51 -54.01
CA ASN A 203 -28.16 -2.93 -53.65
C ASN A 203 -27.87 -3.24 -52.17
N ALA A 204 -27.57 -2.25 -51.34
CA ALA A 204 -27.26 -2.47 -49.92
C ALA A 204 -28.55 -2.68 -49.09
N ASP A 205 -28.50 -3.49 -48.03
CA ASP A 205 -29.62 -3.61 -47.08
C ASP A 205 -29.59 -2.43 -46.11
N ALA A 206 -30.64 -1.60 -46.14
CA ALA A 206 -30.72 -0.39 -45.32
C ALA A 206 -30.73 -0.68 -43.82
N ASN A 207 -31.35 -1.79 -43.38
CA ASN A 207 -31.40 -2.14 -41.96
C ASN A 207 -30.03 -2.64 -41.47
N GLU A 208 -29.35 -3.47 -42.26
CA GLU A 208 -28.03 -3.99 -41.92
C GLU A 208 -26.98 -2.86 -41.89
N VAL A 209 -26.99 -1.97 -42.90
CA VAL A 209 -26.06 -0.83 -42.95
C VAL A 209 -26.32 0.13 -41.79
N MET A 210 -27.58 0.48 -41.51
CA MET A 210 -27.90 1.36 -40.39
C MET A 210 -27.59 0.72 -39.03
N GLY A 211 -27.78 -0.59 -38.88
CA GLY A 211 -27.36 -1.33 -37.68
C GLY A 211 -25.86 -1.26 -37.41
N LYS A 212 -25.03 -1.38 -38.46
CA LYS A 212 -23.58 -1.21 -38.37
C LYS A 212 -23.19 0.22 -37.99
N ILE A 213 -23.76 1.22 -38.69
CA ILE A 213 -23.50 2.64 -38.45
C ILE A 213 -23.88 3.01 -37.01
N TYR A 214 -25.08 2.62 -36.56
CA TYR A 214 -25.55 2.90 -35.21
C TYR A 214 -24.63 2.29 -34.15
N HIS A 215 -24.19 1.03 -34.34
CA HIS A 215 -23.24 0.38 -33.44
C HIS A 215 -21.90 1.12 -33.36
N ASP A 216 -21.31 1.48 -34.50
CA ASP A 216 -19.99 2.11 -34.53
C ASP A 216 -20.03 3.57 -34.01
N LEU A 217 -21.14 4.30 -34.22
CA LEU A 217 -21.38 5.61 -33.59
C LEU A 217 -21.54 5.49 -32.08
N ALA A 218 -22.31 4.52 -31.59
CA ALA A 218 -22.51 4.29 -30.16
C ALA A 218 -21.19 3.92 -29.46
N GLU A 219 -20.40 3.04 -30.09
CA GLU A 219 -19.07 2.66 -29.61
C GLU A 219 -18.10 3.85 -29.61
N PHE A 220 -18.18 4.76 -30.59
CA PHE A 220 -17.33 5.95 -30.60
C PHE A 220 -17.69 6.98 -29.52
N ILE A 221 -18.99 7.18 -29.26
CA ILE A 221 -19.47 8.09 -28.21
C ILE A 221 -19.09 7.55 -26.83
N SER A 222 -19.26 6.25 -26.62
CA SER A 222 -19.19 5.62 -25.32
C SER A 222 -18.38 4.31 -25.37
N PRO A 223 -17.06 4.39 -25.65
CA PRO A 223 -16.23 3.22 -25.92
C PRO A 223 -16.07 2.34 -24.69
N ARG A 224 -16.09 1.02 -24.86
CA ARG A 224 -15.71 0.08 -23.81
C ARG A 224 -14.19 -0.13 -23.84
N VAL A 225 -13.57 -0.13 -22.66
CA VAL A 225 -12.16 -0.54 -22.56
C VAL A 225 -12.05 -2.03 -22.86
N LYS A 226 -11.18 -2.39 -23.79
CA LYS A 226 -10.98 -3.77 -24.23
C LYS A 226 -10.06 -4.50 -23.26
N GLN A 227 -10.47 -5.71 -22.88
CA GLN A 227 -9.61 -6.70 -22.25
C GLN A 227 -9.10 -7.66 -23.32
N TYR A 228 -8.01 -8.36 -23.06
CA TYR A 228 -7.40 -9.32 -23.97
C TYR A 228 -6.90 -10.54 -23.18
N SER A 229 -6.92 -11.73 -23.79
CA SER A 229 -6.20 -12.88 -23.24
C SER A 229 -4.69 -12.69 -23.34
N LEU A 230 -3.92 -13.44 -22.52
CA LEU A 230 -2.45 -13.42 -22.55
C LEU A 230 -1.91 -13.69 -23.96
N LYS A 231 -2.45 -14.71 -24.62
CA LYS A 231 -2.09 -15.08 -26.00
C LYS A 231 -2.27 -13.93 -26.99
N ARG A 232 -3.35 -13.16 -26.86
CA ARG A 232 -3.63 -12.02 -27.74
C ARG A 232 -2.68 -10.86 -27.48
N MET A 233 -2.35 -10.58 -26.22
CA MET A 233 -1.33 -9.57 -25.89
C MET A 233 0.03 -9.91 -26.50
N LEU A 234 0.46 -11.17 -26.43
CA LEU A 234 1.69 -11.64 -27.08
C LEU A 234 1.62 -11.51 -28.61
N GLN A 235 0.46 -11.82 -29.22
CA GLN A 235 0.25 -11.62 -30.67
C GLN A 235 0.25 -10.15 -31.10
N LYS A 236 -0.13 -9.22 -30.21
CA LYS A 236 0.03 -7.77 -30.41
C LYS A 236 1.49 -7.31 -30.32
N GLY A 237 2.42 -8.21 -30.01
CA GLY A 237 3.85 -7.91 -29.91
C GLY A 237 4.29 -7.36 -28.56
N LYS A 238 3.42 -7.42 -27.54
CA LYS A 238 3.76 -7.01 -26.17
C LYS A 238 4.67 -8.05 -25.53
N THR A 239 5.68 -7.57 -24.80
CA THR A 239 6.59 -8.40 -24.01
C THR A 239 5.93 -8.90 -22.73
N VAL A 240 6.48 -9.94 -22.10
CA VAL A 240 5.96 -10.47 -20.83
C VAL A 240 6.01 -9.39 -19.75
N GLU A 241 7.09 -8.63 -19.70
CA GLU A 241 7.30 -7.53 -18.76
C GLU A 241 6.23 -6.44 -18.92
N GLU A 242 5.92 -6.03 -20.17
CA GLU A 242 4.86 -5.05 -20.43
C GLU A 242 3.47 -5.57 -20.04
N ILE A 243 3.19 -6.86 -20.30
CA ILE A 243 1.88 -7.46 -20.02
C ILE A 243 1.60 -7.55 -18.52
N PHE A 244 2.60 -7.93 -17.72
CA PHE A 244 2.46 -8.11 -16.27
C PHE A 244 2.82 -6.86 -15.47
N THR A 245 3.07 -5.73 -16.13
CA THR A 245 3.27 -4.44 -15.45
C THR A 245 1.96 -3.94 -14.85
N GLY A 246 2.00 -3.57 -13.57
CA GLY A 246 0.85 -3.07 -12.80
C GLY A 246 0.17 -4.17 -11.98
N PRO A 247 -1.09 -3.96 -11.55
CA PRO A 247 -1.81 -4.89 -10.68
C PRO A 247 -2.20 -6.17 -11.38
N PRO A 248 -2.26 -7.30 -10.65
CA PRO A 248 -2.83 -8.52 -11.19
C PRO A 248 -4.33 -8.33 -11.47
N LEU A 249 -4.73 -8.59 -12.70
CA LEU A 249 -6.14 -8.53 -13.16
C LEU A 249 -6.74 -9.93 -13.24
N GLU A 250 -8.05 -10.06 -13.03
CA GLU A 250 -8.78 -11.33 -13.01
C GLU A 250 -9.45 -11.66 -14.35
N TYR A 251 -9.87 -10.65 -15.12
CA TYR A 251 -10.68 -10.83 -16.33
C TYR A 251 -9.93 -10.46 -17.63
N GLY A 252 -8.63 -10.74 -17.67
CA GLY A 252 -7.77 -10.47 -18.83
C GLY A 252 -6.85 -9.26 -18.64
N PHE A 253 -6.18 -8.87 -19.72
CA PHE A 253 -5.18 -7.80 -19.74
C PHE A 253 -5.70 -6.59 -20.49
N ILE A 254 -5.35 -5.39 -20.02
CA ILE A 254 -5.72 -4.12 -20.65
C ILE A 254 -4.44 -3.48 -21.18
N ASP A 255 -4.44 -3.13 -22.47
CA ASP A 255 -3.31 -2.51 -23.13
C ASP A 255 -3.20 -1.02 -22.75
N ASP A 256 -2.08 -0.61 -22.15
CA ASP A 256 -1.83 0.78 -21.76
C ASP A 256 -1.87 1.75 -22.94
N ASP A 257 -1.44 1.30 -24.13
CA ASP A 257 -1.44 2.13 -25.33
C ASP A 257 -2.88 2.48 -25.77
N GLU A 258 -3.83 1.58 -25.53
CA GLU A 258 -5.26 1.79 -25.82
C GLU A 258 -5.96 2.56 -24.70
N LEU A 259 -5.50 2.40 -23.46
CA LEU A 259 -6.05 3.07 -22.28
C LEU A 259 -5.71 4.57 -22.26
N GLY A 260 -4.60 4.95 -22.90
CA GLY A 260 -4.18 6.33 -23.13
C GLY A 260 -3.81 7.09 -21.84
N THR A 261 -3.91 8.42 -21.88
CA THR A 261 -3.55 9.31 -20.76
C THR A 261 -4.61 9.38 -19.65
N GLY A 262 -5.79 8.78 -19.86
CA GLY A 262 -6.90 8.89 -18.93
C GLY A 262 -7.59 10.26 -18.92
N GLU A 263 -7.42 11.06 -19.97
CA GLU A 263 -8.19 12.27 -20.14
C GLU A 263 -9.60 11.95 -20.67
N LYS A 264 -10.60 12.60 -20.08
CA LYS A 264 -11.96 12.53 -20.58
C LYS A 264 -12.14 13.41 -21.79
N ARG A 265 -12.99 12.95 -22.72
CA ARG A 265 -13.38 13.73 -23.89
C ARG A 265 -14.21 14.93 -23.44
N LYS A 266 -13.85 16.12 -23.92
CA LYS A 266 -14.56 17.38 -23.64
C LYS A 266 -15.44 17.85 -24.80
N GLU A 267 -15.18 17.35 -26.01
CA GLU A 267 -15.91 17.72 -27.22
C GLU A 267 -16.09 16.51 -28.14
N LEU A 268 -17.23 16.44 -28.83
CA LEU A 268 -17.49 15.53 -29.95
C LEU A 268 -17.49 16.33 -31.25
N HIS A 269 -16.70 15.92 -32.24
CA HIS A 269 -16.63 16.61 -33.52
C HIS A 269 -17.45 15.92 -34.60
N ALA A 270 -18.21 16.71 -35.37
CA ALA A 270 -19.00 16.22 -36.50
C ALA A 270 -18.12 15.52 -37.55
N SER A 271 -16.90 16.00 -37.77
CA SER A 271 -15.94 15.41 -38.71
C SER A 271 -15.57 13.96 -38.38
N ASP A 272 -15.51 13.60 -37.10
CA ASP A 272 -15.18 12.24 -36.67
C ASP A 272 -16.36 11.31 -36.91
N LEU A 273 -17.58 11.77 -36.61
CA LEU A 273 -18.81 11.02 -36.90
C LEU A 273 -18.99 10.80 -38.41
N ILE A 274 -18.74 11.82 -39.24
CA ILE A 274 -18.77 11.69 -40.71
C ILE A 274 -17.74 10.64 -41.16
N ARG A 275 -16.52 10.65 -40.63
CA ARG A 275 -15.48 9.66 -40.97
C ARG A 275 -15.91 8.25 -40.61
N ILE A 276 -16.53 8.06 -39.45
CA ILE A 276 -17.06 6.76 -39.01
C ILE A 276 -18.14 6.27 -39.98
N ILE A 277 -19.12 7.12 -40.30
CA ILE A 277 -20.21 6.76 -41.21
C ILE A 277 -19.66 6.44 -42.61
N MET A 278 -18.76 7.27 -43.14
CA MET A 278 -18.15 7.09 -44.47
C MET A 278 -17.18 5.91 -44.54
N ALA A 279 -16.75 5.33 -43.41
CA ALA A 279 -15.89 4.15 -43.41
C ALA A 279 -16.62 2.88 -43.84
N HIS A 280 -17.96 2.88 -43.81
CA HIS A 280 -18.77 1.78 -44.33
C HIS A 280 -18.78 1.80 -45.86
N PRO A 281 -18.37 0.72 -46.55
CA PRO A 281 -18.22 0.70 -48.01
C PRO A 281 -19.54 0.86 -48.76
N GLU A 282 -20.67 0.58 -48.11
CA GLU A 282 -22.00 0.76 -48.66
C GLU A 282 -22.48 2.22 -48.67
N VAL A 283 -21.82 3.12 -47.93
CA VAL A 283 -22.18 4.55 -47.82
C VAL A 283 -21.54 5.35 -48.95
N LYS A 284 -22.33 6.15 -49.65
CA LYS A 284 -21.89 7.02 -50.74
C LYS A 284 -21.69 8.47 -50.30
N ASP A 285 -22.54 8.96 -49.41
CA ASP A 285 -22.58 10.37 -49.01
C ASP A 285 -23.23 10.56 -47.63
N VAL A 286 -22.83 11.63 -46.93
CA VAL A 286 -23.36 12.02 -45.60
C VAL A 286 -23.64 13.52 -45.63
N ARG A 287 -24.90 13.90 -45.37
CA ARG A 287 -25.38 15.29 -45.44
C ARG A 287 -26.06 15.69 -44.13
N ASN A 288 -26.07 16.99 -43.84
CA ASN A 288 -26.83 17.58 -42.73
C ASN A 288 -26.53 16.96 -41.36
N LEU A 289 -25.26 16.58 -41.10
CA LEU A 289 -24.88 16.00 -39.82
C LEU A 289 -24.80 17.07 -38.73
N TYR A 290 -25.53 16.89 -37.64
CA TYR A 290 -25.40 17.71 -36.42
C TYR A 290 -25.67 16.88 -35.17
N MET A 291 -25.14 17.34 -34.03
CA MET A 291 -25.28 16.69 -32.74
C MET A 291 -26.16 17.53 -31.81
N GLY A 292 -26.86 16.88 -30.90
CA GLY A 292 -27.67 17.52 -29.86
C GLY A 292 -27.54 16.84 -28.51
N ASN A 293 -27.74 17.60 -27.44
CA ASN A 293 -27.84 17.12 -26.07
C ASN A 293 -29.31 17.17 -25.62
N THR A 294 -29.87 16.05 -25.18
CA THR A 294 -31.28 15.98 -24.75
C THR A 294 -31.57 16.69 -23.41
N LEU A 295 -30.54 17.08 -22.63
CA LEU A 295 -30.70 17.83 -21.38
C LEU A 295 -30.77 19.37 -21.57
N SER A 296 -30.38 19.87 -22.75
CA SER A 296 -30.60 21.27 -23.14
C SER A 296 -32.01 21.41 -23.73
N THR A 297 -32.90 22.12 -23.05
CA THR A 297 -34.24 22.44 -23.55
C THR A 297 -34.24 23.54 -24.62
N ASP A 298 -33.08 24.11 -24.99
CA ASP A 298 -33.00 25.12 -26.03
C ASP A 298 -32.74 24.47 -27.40
N LEU A 299 -33.80 24.36 -28.20
CA LEU A 299 -33.81 23.86 -29.59
C LEU A 299 -32.90 24.66 -30.57
N ARG A 300 -32.16 25.66 -30.09
CA ARG A 300 -31.27 26.54 -30.86
C ARG A 300 -29.79 26.14 -30.84
N ASP A 301 -29.37 25.20 -29.99
CA ASP A 301 -27.98 24.72 -29.94
C ASP A 301 -27.75 23.48 -30.84
N LYS A 302 -28.08 23.60 -32.13
CA LYS A 302 -27.55 22.65 -33.13
C LYS A 302 -26.06 22.90 -33.27
N GLN A 303 -25.25 22.00 -32.73
CA GLN A 303 -23.79 22.10 -32.87
C GLN A 303 -23.37 21.35 -34.13
N GLU A 304 -23.22 22.11 -35.22
CA GLU A 304 -22.87 21.58 -36.55
C GLU A 304 -21.39 21.14 -36.66
N TRP A 305 -20.52 21.62 -35.76
CA TRP A 305 -19.07 21.36 -35.82
C TRP A 305 -18.53 20.61 -34.61
N ALA A 306 -18.81 21.07 -33.39
CA ALA A 306 -18.30 20.49 -32.15
C ALA A 306 -19.34 20.62 -31.03
N LEU A 307 -19.72 19.51 -30.41
CA LEU A 307 -20.57 19.47 -29.23
C LEU A 307 -19.69 19.41 -27.98
N VAL A 308 -19.72 20.46 -27.16
CA VAL A 308 -19.10 20.44 -25.82
C VAL A 308 -19.89 19.49 -24.92
N VAL A 309 -19.20 18.61 -24.23
CA VAL A 309 -19.78 17.60 -23.33
C VAL A 309 -19.29 17.80 -21.90
N ASP A 310 -20.11 17.39 -20.94
CA ASP A 310 -19.79 17.47 -19.51
C ASP A 310 -18.87 16.32 -19.11
N ASP A 311 -17.60 16.62 -18.83
CA ASP A 311 -16.61 15.61 -18.44
C ASP A 311 -16.88 14.98 -17.07
N THR A 312 -17.90 15.43 -16.34
CA THR A 312 -18.39 14.76 -15.12
C THR A 312 -19.44 13.68 -15.40
N LYS A 313 -20.00 13.62 -16.62
CA LYS A 313 -21.07 12.69 -17.02
C LYS A 313 -20.62 11.60 -17.99
N ALA A 314 -21.35 10.50 -17.99
CA ALA A 314 -21.13 9.38 -18.89
C ALA A 314 -21.92 9.59 -20.18
N LEU A 315 -21.24 9.67 -21.31
CA LEU A 315 -21.91 9.87 -22.60
C LEU A 315 -22.62 8.59 -23.02
N VAL A 316 -23.87 8.70 -23.48
CA VAL A 316 -24.64 7.59 -24.03
C VAL A 316 -25.30 8.04 -25.32
N MET A 317 -25.28 7.20 -26.35
CA MET A 317 -26.01 7.50 -27.58
C MET A 317 -27.52 7.31 -27.36
N GLU A 318 -28.33 8.23 -27.89
CA GLU A 318 -29.79 8.09 -27.90
C GLU A 318 -30.21 6.78 -28.59
N PRO A 319 -31.24 6.06 -28.08
CA PRO A 319 -31.82 4.91 -28.77
C PRO A 319 -32.12 5.20 -30.24
N PHE A 320 -31.96 4.20 -31.10
CA PHE A 320 -32.05 4.40 -32.55
C PHE A 320 -33.40 5.00 -32.96
N ASN A 321 -33.34 6.10 -33.71
CA ASN A 321 -34.51 6.79 -34.24
C ASN A 321 -34.33 7.07 -35.74
N GLY A 322 -35.13 6.40 -36.58
CA GLY A 322 -35.11 6.55 -38.04
C GLY A 322 -35.54 7.93 -38.54
N SER A 323 -36.05 8.81 -37.67
CA SER A 323 -36.29 10.23 -37.98
C SER A 323 -35.04 11.09 -37.82
N ASN A 324 -34.10 10.68 -36.96
CA ASN A 324 -32.85 11.39 -36.70
C ASN A 324 -31.76 10.94 -37.69
N LEU A 325 -31.60 9.62 -37.86
CA LEU A 325 -30.69 9.02 -38.83
C LEU A 325 -31.48 8.50 -40.04
N ARG A 326 -31.48 9.28 -41.12
CA ARG A 326 -32.31 9.04 -42.31
C ARG A 326 -31.48 8.39 -43.41
N VAL A 327 -32.01 7.34 -44.04
CA VAL A 327 -31.36 6.61 -45.14
C VAL A 327 -31.99 6.96 -46.47
N PHE A 328 -31.15 7.17 -47.49
CA PHE A 328 -31.56 7.44 -48.86
C PHE A 328 -30.91 6.47 -49.85
N LYS A 329 -31.65 6.15 -50.91
CA LYS A 329 -31.16 5.46 -52.10
C LYS A 329 -31.66 6.20 -53.34
N ASP A 330 -30.74 6.65 -54.18
CA ASP A 330 -31.03 7.50 -55.33
C ASP A 330 -31.92 8.70 -54.93
N GLU A 331 -31.54 9.37 -53.84
CA GLU A 331 -32.25 10.52 -53.26
C GLU A 331 -33.66 10.22 -52.73
N LYS A 332 -34.09 8.95 -52.70
CA LYS A 332 -35.37 8.53 -52.11
C LYS A 332 -35.17 7.98 -50.71
N MET A 333 -35.94 8.52 -49.78
CA MET A 333 -35.93 8.07 -48.39
C MET A 333 -36.38 6.61 -48.31
N CYS A 334 -35.55 5.78 -47.68
CA CYS A 334 -35.82 4.37 -47.46
C CYS A 334 -36.30 4.16 -46.02
N PRO A 335 -37.44 3.48 -45.79
CA PRO A 335 -37.86 3.15 -44.45
C PRO A 335 -36.90 2.11 -43.84
N VAL A 336 -36.60 2.29 -42.56
CA VAL A 336 -35.75 1.40 -41.76
C VAL A 336 -36.56 0.94 -40.56
N ASP A 337 -36.49 -0.36 -40.24
CA ASP A 337 -37.16 -0.93 -39.06
C ASP A 337 -36.24 -0.81 -37.84
N VAL A 338 -36.70 -0.04 -36.85
CA VAL A 338 -35.97 0.23 -35.61
C VAL A 338 -35.57 -1.06 -34.90
N SER A 339 -36.49 -2.04 -34.82
CA SER A 339 -36.23 -3.29 -34.11
C SER A 339 -35.19 -4.15 -34.80
N VAL A 340 -35.14 -4.10 -36.14
CA VAL A 340 -34.14 -4.82 -36.94
C VAL A 340 -32.77 -4.18 -36.77
N VAL A 341 -32.68 -2.85 -36.84
CA VAL A 341 -31.44 -2.09 -36.62
C VAL A 341 -30.84 -2.39 -35.25
N GLU A 342 -31.65 -2.32 -34.19
CA GLU A 342 -31.21 -2.63 -32.83
C GLU A 342 -30.76 -4.09 -32.70
N THR A 343 -31.45 -5.02 -33.36
CA THR A 343 -31.07 -6.44 -33.39
C THR A 343 -29.70 -6.64 -34.06
N VAL A 344 -29.45 -5.95 -35.19
CA VAL A 344 -28.16 -5.99 -35.89
C VAL A 344 -27.06 -5.41 -35.02
N ALA A 345 -27.26 -4.23 -34.44
CA ALA A 345 -26.28 -3.58 -33.56
C ALA A 345 -25.93 -4.47 -32.34
N ASN A 346 -26.94 -5.07 -31.71
CA ASN A 346 -26.75 -5.99 -30.58
C ASN A 346 -26.04 -7.29 -30.97
N ARG A 347 -26.29 -7.81 -32.18
CA ARG A 347 -25.57 -8.97 -32.72
C ARG A 347 -24.08 -8.66 -32.87
N ILE A 348 -23.73 -7.52 -33.47
CA ILE A 348 -22.34 -7.09 -33.66
C ILE A 348 -21.64 -6.89 -32.31
N LYS A 349 -22.30 -6.22 -31.34
CA LYS A 349 -21.79 -6.05 -29.96
C LYS A 349 -21.46 -7.40 -29.31
N LYS A 350 -22.33 -8.41 -29.46
CA LYS A 350 -22.11 -9.77 -28.92
C LYS A 350 -20.98 -10.53 -29.63
N GLU A 351 -20.86 -10.42 -30.94
CA GLU A 351 -19.82 -11.07 -31.73
C GLU A 351 -18.43 -10.53 -31.36
N LYS A 352 -18.26 -9.19 -31.33
CA LYS A 352 -17.00 -8.55 -30.94
C LYS A 352 -16.57 -8.90 -29.50
N ASN A 353 -17.52 -8.98 -28.56
CA ASN A 353 -17.21 -9.34 -27.18
C ASN A 353 -16.79 -10.81 -27.01
N ARG A 354 -17.28 -11.72 -27.85
CA ARG A 354 -16.95 -13.16 -27.76
C ARG A 354 -15.52 -13.44 -28.17
N GLU A 355 -15.02 -12.76 -29.20
CA GLU A 355 -13.66 -12.98 -29.69
C GLU A 355 -12.62 -12.70 -28.61
N ILE A 356 -12.85 -11.74 -27.71
CA ILE A 356 -11.86 -11.30 -26.71
C ILE A 356 -11.32 -12.43 -25.78
N PHE A 357 -12.11 -13.47 -25.52
CA PHE A 357 -11.85 -14.47 -24.46
C PHE A 357 -11.57 -15.90 -24.98
N ASP A 358 -10.92 -16.06 -26.13
CA ASP A 358 -10.61 -17.37 -26.71
C ASP A 358 -9.66 -18.25 -25.88
N ASP A 359 -9.00 -17.69 -24.85
CA ASP A 359 -8.04 -18.38 -23.99
C ASP A 359 -8.13 -17.84 -22.53
N PRO A 360 -8.52 -18.66 -21.54
CA PRO A 360 -8.64 -18.24 -20.16
C PRO A 360 -7.30 -18.18 -19.40
N ALA A 361 -6.17 -18.53 -20.03
CA ALA A 361 -4.87 -18.50 -19.36
C ALA A 361 -4.47 -17.07 -18.96
N MET A 362 -4.25 -16.87 -17.66
CA MET A 362 -3.86 -15.58 -17.04
C MET A 362 -2.39 -15.53 -16.61
N ASP A 363 -1.62 -16.58 -16.92
CA ASP A 363 -0.22 -16.73 -16.55
C ASP A 363 0.49 -17.67 -17.54
N LEU A 364 1.83 -17.62 -17.58
CA LEU A 364 2.62 -18.58 -18.33
C LEU A 364 2.73 -19.89 -17.54
N SER A 365 2.60 -21.01 -18.25
CA SER A 365 2.93 -22.33 -17.70
C SER A 365 4.43 -22.44 -17.48
N GLU A 366 4.84 -23.10 -16.39
CA GLU A 366 6.23 -23.41 -16.11
C GLU A 366 6.79 -24.26 -17.27
N THR A 367 7.87 -23.79 -17.91
CA THR A 367 8.42 -24.37 -19.15
C THR A 367 9.57 -25.33 -18.89
N LEU A 368 9.67 -25.89 -17.68
CA LEU A 368 10.69 -26.90 -17.39
C LEU A 368 10.46 -28.11 -18.31
N GLY A 369 11.56 -28.75 -18.73
CA GLY A 369 11.49 -29.93 -19.57
C GLY A 369 10.83 -31.11 -18.84
N GLU A 370 10.70 -32.25 -19.53
CA GLU A 370 10.27 -33.48 -18.87
C GLU A 370 11.44 -34.10 -18.10
N ALA A 371 11.18 -34.57 -16.88
CA ALA A 371 12.16 -35.34 -16.13
C ALA A 371 12.56 -36.58 -16.93
N SER A 372 13.86 -36.77 -17.13
CA SER A 372 14.40 -37.92 -17.86
C SER A 372 14.79 -39.03 -16.89
N PRO A 373 14.14 -40.21 -16.91
CA PRO A 373 14.55 -41.35 -16.08
C PRO A 373 16.01 -41.77 -16.35
N ALA A 374 16.51 -41.53 -17.56
CA ALA A 374 17.89 -41.83 -17.95
C ALA A 374 18.91 -40.94 -17.22
N LEU A 375 18.53 -39.73 -16.80
CA LEU A 375 19.43 -38.80 -16.09
C LEU A 375 19.92 -39.39 -14.76
N LEU A 376 19.06 -40.15 -14.07
CA LEU A 376 19.33 -40.70 -12.74
C LEU A 376 19.52 -42.22 -12.73
N ALA A 377 19.36 -42.89 -13.88
CA ALA A 377 19.54 -44.33 -14.01
C ALA A 377 20.97 -44.73 -13.62
N TYR A 378 21.09 -45.64 -12.65
CA TYR A 378 22.36 -46.15 -12.15
C TYR A 378 22.66 -47.55 -12.71
N SER A 379 23.86 -47.72 -13.28
CA SER A 379 24.38 -48.99 -13.76
C SER A 379 25.73 -49.26 -13.10
N PRO A 380 25.88 -50.35 -12.32
CA PRO A 380 27.11 -50.63 -11.59
C PRO A 380 28.33 -50.75 -12.52
N LEU A 381 29.42 -50.06 -12.17
CA LEU A 381 30.69 -50.18 -12.90
C LEU A 381 31.22 -51.61 -12.90
N THR A 382 31.05 -52.32 -11.78
CA THR A 382 31.45 -53.72 -11.63
C THR A 382 30.89 -54.63 -12.72
N TYR A 383 29.73 -54.30 -13.29
CA TYR A 383 29.08 -55.08 -14.34
C TYR A 383 29.66 -54.82 -15.74
N LYS A 384 30.41 -53.73 -15.91
CA LYS A 384 31.08 -53.37 -17.17
C LYS A 384 32.47 -54.00 -17.31
N LEU A 385 33.00 -54.62 -16.26
CA LEU A 385 34.26 -55.35 -16.32
C LEU A 385 34.11 -56.70 -17.06
N PRO A 386 35.17 -57.17 -17.75
CA PRO A 386 35.17 -58.49 -18.35
C PRO A 386 34.84 -59.61 -17.36
N ALA A 387 34.09 -60.63 -17.81
CA ALA A 387 33.66 -61.75 -16.96
C ALA A 387 34.82 -62.50 -16.27
N THR A 388 36.03 -62.44 -16.83
CA THR A 388 37.25 -63.02 -16.24
C THR A 388 37.58 -62.44 -14.87
N TYR A 389 37.20 -61.19 -14.57
CA TYR A 389 37.36 -60.58 -13.25
C TYR A 389 36.46 -61.21 -12.18
N GLY A 390 35.34 -61.82 -12.57
CA GLY A 390 34.43 -62.51 -11.64
C GLY A 390 33.54 -61.59 -10.79
N VAL A 391 33.50 -60.29 -11.11
CA VAL A 391 32.73 -59.27 -10.36
C VAL A 391 31.51 -58.73 -11.12
N SER A 392 31.30 -59.18 -12.36
CA SER A 392 30.11 -58.86 -13.16
C SER A 392 28.84 -59.48 -12.58
N GLU A 393 27.68 -59.14 -13.15
CA GLU A 393 26.37 -59.66 -12.75
C GLU A 393 26.32 -61.19 -12.71
N THR A 394 26.91 -61.85 -13.71
CA THR A 394 26.97 -63.32 -13.81
C THR A 394 27.87 -63.98 -12.76
N GLY A 395 28.82 -63.22 -12.19
CA GLY A 395 29.81 -63.73 -11.24
C GLY A 395 30.72 -64.84 -11.80
N LEU A 396 31.30 -65.61 -10.90
CA LEU A 396 32.15 -66.76 -11.23
C LEU A 396 31.33 -68.06 -11.42
N PRO A 397 31.77 -68.99 -12.29
CA PRO A 397 31.13 -70.30 -12.47
C PRO A 397 31.07 -71.14 -11.18
N SER A 398 30.12 -72.07 -11.10
CA SER A 398 30.06 -73.05 -10.02
C SER A 398 31.27 -74.00 -10.07
N GLY A 399 31.96 -74.18 -8.94
CA GLY A 399 33.13 -75.07 -8.81
C GLY A 399 34.50 -74.37 -8.87
N VAL A 400 34.57 -73.04 -8.88
CA VAL A 400 35.83 -72.29 -8.70
C VAL A 400 36.45 -72.51 -7.32
N SER A 401 37.78 -72.36 -7.21
CA SER A 401 38.48 -72.53 -5.92
C SER A 401 38.07 -71.45 -4.91
N ALA A 402 38.13 -71.79 -3.62
CA ALA A 402 37.88 -70.84 -2.53
C ALA A 402 38.80 -69.61 -2.61
N GLU A 403 40.05 -69.79 -3.03
CA GLU A 403 40.99 -68.70 -3.30
C GLU A 403 40.51 -67.77 -4.42
N ARG A 404 40.03 -68.32 -5.55
CA ARG A 404 39.53 -67.49 -6.66
C ARG A 404 38.28 -66.70 -6.25
N LEU A 405 37.41 -67.33 -5.46
CA LEU A 405 36.24 -66.68 -4.89
C LEU A 405 36.65 -65.53 -3.95
N ALA A 406 37.65 -65.74 -3.08
CA ALA A 406 38.17 -64.70 -2.19
C ALA A 406 38.80 -63.52 -2.96
N GLN A 407 39.55 -63.79 -4.03
CA GLN A 407 40.13 -62.74 -4.89
C GLN A 407 39.07 -61.88 -5.57
N ALA A 408 38.00 -62.51 -6.10
CA ALA A 408 36.90 -61.77 -6.72
C ALA A 408 36.14 -60.91 -5.69
N LYS A 409 35.93 -61.43 -4.48
CA LYS A 409 35.36 -60.65 -3.36
C LYS A 409 36.24 -59.47 -2.99
N GLN A 410 37.56 -59.66 -2.90
CA GLN A 410 38.49 -58.57 -2.59
C GLN A 410 38.44 -57.45 -3.64
N LEU A 411 38.39 -57.81 -4.93
CA LEU A 411 38.23 -56.83 -6.00
C LEU A 411 36.87 -56.13 -5.95
N ARG A 412 35.78 -56.87 -5.69
CA ARG A 412 34.44 -56.27 -5.55
C ARG A 412 34.42 -55.28 -4.38
N ALA A 413 35.01 -55.62 -3.24
CA ALA A 413 35.16 -54.71 -2.11
C ALA A 413 35.93 -53.43 -2.46
N TYR A 414 37.01 -53.56 -3.24
CA TYR A 414 37.77 -52.41 -3.75
C TYR A 414 36.93 -51.51 -4.68
N LEU A 415 36.08 -52.10 -5.52
CA LEU A 415 35.26 -51.34 -6.47
C LEU A 415 34.05 -50.65 -5.79
N LEU A 416 33.52 -51.20 -4.69
CA LEU A 416 32.40 -50.60 -3.95
C LEU A 416 32.67 -49.16 -3.50
N PHE A 417 33.93 -48.79 -3.21
CA PHE A 417 34.29 -47.41 -2.88
C PHE A 417 33.95 -46.43 -4.01
N PHE A 418 34.24 -46.80 -5.26
CA PHE A 418 33.95 -45.97 -6.43
C PHE A 418 32.45 -45.96 -6.74
N GLU A 419 31.79 -47.12 -6.61
CA GLU A 419 30.33 -47.25 -6.79
C GLU A 419 29.60 -46.30 -5.82
N GLN A 420 30.01 -46.24 -4.55
CA GLN A 420 29.38 -45.38 -3.54
C GLN A 420 29.54 -43.87 -3.86
N ILE A 421 30.70 -43.47 -4.40
CA ILE A 421 30.94 -42.09 -4.85
C ILE A 421 30.00 -41.73 -6.00
N LEU A 422 29.79 -42.63 -6.96
CA LEU A 422 28.93 -42.40 -8.11
C LEU A 422 27.45 -42.29 -7.72
N VAL A 423 26.95 -43.16 -6.85
CA VAL A 423 25.54 -43.05 -6.41
C VAL A 423 25.31 -41.79 -5.59
N ASN A 424 26.27 -41.36 -4.78
CA ASN A 424 26.20 -40.07 -4.07
C ASN A 424 26.15 -38.90 -5.05
N TYR A 425 26.95 -38.96 -6.12
CA TYR A 425 26.91 -37.93 -7.16
C TYR A 425 25.55 -37.88 -7.86
N LEU A 426 24.99 -39.03 -8.25
CA LEU A 426 23.66 -39.09 -8.85
C LEU A 426 22.59 -38.55 -7.91
N LYS A 427 22.71 -38.82 -6.60
CA LYS A 427 21.81 -38.24 -5.62
C LYS A 427 21.96 -36.73 -5.50
N GLN A 428 23.19 -36.22 -5.51
CA GLN A 428 23.45 -34.77 -5.51
C GLN A 428 22.87 -34.10 -6.76
N LEU A 429 23.01 -34.73 -7.93
CA LEU A 429 22.44 -34.26 -9.19
C LEU A 429 20.91 -34.24 -9.12
N ALA A 430 20.29 -35.33 -8.64
CA ALA A 430 18.84 -35.41 -8.43
C ALA A 430 18.32 -34.32 -7.48
N SER A 431 19.10 -33.97 -6.46
CA SER A 431 18.72 -32.97 -5.46
C SER A 431 19.07 -31.53 -5.83
N PHE A 432 19.75 -31.31 -6.96
CA PHE A 432 20.08 -29.96 -7.46
C PHE A 432 18.84 -29.07 -7.59
N LYS A 433 17.73 -29.64 -8.05
CA LYS A 433 16.41 -28.98 -8.19
C LYS A 433 15.84 -28.46 -6.87
N HIS A 434 16.19 -29.05 -5.73
CA HIS A 434 15.74 -28.59 -4.41
C HIS A 434 16.68 -27.51 -3.83
N LEU A 435 17.97 -27.57 -4.17
CA LEU A 435 18.95 -26.60 -3.68
C LEU A 435 18.70 -25.19 -4.21
N PHE A 436 18.30 -25.06 -5.47
CA PHE A 436 18.11 -23.77 -6.15
C PHE A 436 16.63 -23.40 -6.35
N ALA A 437 15.68 -24.14 -5.77
CA ALA A 437 14.28 -23.73 -5.74
C ALA A 437 14.09 -22.45 -4.91
N PHE A 438 13.15 -21.59 -5.25
CA PHE A 438 12.80 -20.46 -4.37
C PHE A 438 12.06 -20.92 -3.11
N ARG A 439 11.27 -22.00 -3.24
CA ARG A 439 10.50 -22.60 -2.15
C ARG A 439 11.32 -23.70 -1.48
N GLN A 440 11.89 -23.39 -0.31
CA GLN A 440 12.82 -24.27 0.40
C GLN A 440 12.13 -25.15 1.44
N ASN A 441 12.62 -26.38 1.62
CA ASN A 441 12.15 -27.24 2.71
C ASN A 441 12.78 -26.82 4.05
N ARG A 442 11.96 -26.39 5.02
CA ARG A 442 12.43 -25.94 6.34
C ARG A 442 13.00 -27.07 7.19
N THR A 443 12.53 -28.31 7.02
CA THR A 443 13.06 -29.45 7.80
C THR A 443 14.48 -29.83 7.39
N GLU A 444 14.85 -29.60 6.13
CA GLU A 444 16.16 -29.88 5.56
C GLU A 444 16.97 -28.60 5.28
N ILE A 445 16.70 -27.50 6.00
CA ILE A 445 17.23 -26.18 5.63
C ILE A 445 18.76 -26.10 5.62
N LEU A 446 19.47 -26.87 6.45
CA LEU A 446 20.93 -26.94 6.47
C LEU A 446 21.52 -27.84 5.37
N LYS A 447 20.70 -28.72 4.78
CA LYS A 447 21.15 -29.75 3.86
C LYS A 447 21.63 -29.13 2.55
N SER A 448 22.90 -29.39 2.25
CA SER A 448 23.58 -28.94 1.03
C SER A 448 24.22 -30.09 0.24
N TYR A 449 24.51 -31.20 0.91
CA TYR A 449 24.95 -32.45 0.31
C TYR A 449 23.88 -33.52 0.48
N PHE A 450 23.72 -34.34 -0.55
CA PHE A 450 22.77 -35.44 -0.58
C PHE A 450 23.50 -36.72 -0.97
N THR A 451 23.26 -37.77 -0.20
CA THR A 451 23.87 -39.09 -0.35
C THR A 451 22.77 -40.14 -0.47
N GLN A 452 23.11 -41.28 -1.06
CA GLN A 452 22.23 -42.44 -1.09
C GLN A 452 23.06 -43.71 -0.98
N PHE A 453 22.50 -44.73 -0.36
CA PHE A 453 23.18 -46.02 -0.25
C PHE A 453 23.22 -46.77 -1.57
N LEU A 454 24.26 -47.59 -1.73
CA LEU A 454 24.33 -48.55 -2.82
C LEU A 454 23.17 -49.57 -2.75
N PRO A 455 22.63 -50.00 -3.91
CA PRO A 455 21.64 -51.07 -3.96
C PRO A 455 22.09 -52.32 -3.21
N GLU A 456 21.20 -52.91 -2.40
CA GLU A 456 21.51 -54.09 -1.57
C GLU A 456 22.08 -55.26 -2.38
N GLU A 457 21.63 -55.41 -3.63
CA GLU A 457 22.07 -56.45 -4.56
C GLU A 457 23.59 -56.46 -4.80
N LEU A 458 24.28 -55.33 -4.64
CA LEU A 458 25.72 -55.21 -4.85
C LEU A 458 26.56 -55.70 -3.67
N TRP A 459 26.01 -55.72 -2.47
CA TRP A 459 26.79 -55.97 -1.26
C TRP A 459 26.18 -57.01 -0.31
N ALA A 460 24.85 -57.15 -0.21
CA ALA A 460 24.21 -57.96 0.83
C ALA A 460 24.63 -59.43 0.84
N LYS A 461 24.88 -60.01 -0.35
CA LYS A 461 25.32 -61.41 -0.48
C LYS A 461 26.77 -61.62 -0.06
N ASP A 462 27.65 -60.68 -0.41
CA ASP A 462 29.10 -60.86 -0.29
C ASP A 462 29.68 -60.22 0.96
N PHE A 463 29.02 -59.17 1.47
CA PHE A 463 29.42 -58.29 2.58
C PHE A 463 28.21 -57.91 3.46
N PRO A 464 27.53 -58.88 4.11
CA PRO A 464 26.36 -58.62 4.95
C PRO A 464 26.62 -57.64 6.10
N GLU A 465 27.88 -57.50 6.55
CA GLU A 465 28.32 -56.54 7.56
C GLU A 465 28.06 -55.07 7.17
N ILE A 466 27.92 -54.75 5.89
CA ILE A 466 27.57 -53.40 5.44
C ILE A 466 26.15 -53.02 5.91
N GLY A 467 25.25 -53.99 6.11
CA GLY A 467 23.91 -53.73 6.63
C GLY A 467 23.89 -53.08 8.02
N GLU A 468 24.85 -53.44 8.88
CA GLU A 468 25.00 -52.83 10.21
C GLU A 468 25.48 -51.37 10.12
N LEU A 469 26.33 -51.05 9.12
CA LEU A 469 26.78 -49.68 8.86
C LEU A 469 25.65 -48.79 8.33
N ILE A 470 24.80 -49.33 7.45
CA ILE A 470 23.65 -48.60 6.87
C ILE A 470 22.60 -48.29 7.95
N THR A 471 22.39 -49.21 8.88
CA THR A 471 21.42 -49.02 9.99
C THR A 471 21.81 -47.83 10.88
N ASN A 472 23.10 -47.49 10.94
CA ASN A 472 23.64 -46.35 11.70
C ASN A 472 24.16 -45.25 10.76
N ASP A 473 23.44 -44.98 9.67
CA ASP A 473 23.83 -44.14 8.52
C ASP A 473 24.95 -43.12 8.82
N PRO A 474 26.21 -43.41 8.45
CA PRO A 474 27.33 -42.52 8.73
C PRO A 474 27.25 -41.20 7.93
N THR A 475 26.33 -41.12 6.96
CA THR A 475 26.10 -39.94 6.12
C THR A 475 25.02 -39.01 6.66
N GLU A 476 24.23 -39.42 7.66
CA GLU A 476 23.15 -38.62 8.25
C GLU A 476 23.64 -37.23 8.69
N ASN A 477 24.86 -37.17 9.25
CA ASN A 477 25.49 -35.92 9.72
C ASN A 477 26.34 -35.19 8.67
N LEU A 478 26.58 -35.75 7.48
CA LEU A 478 27.38 -35.07 6.43
C LEU A 478 26.71 -33.78 5.97
N ALA A 479 25.38 -33.75 6.00
CA ALA A 479 24.57 -32.58 5.69
C ALA A 479 24.76 -31.43 6.70
N GLU A 480 25.13 -31.74 7.95
CA GLU A 480 25.12 -30.83 9.10
C GLU A 480 26.52 -30.51 9.64
N ASN A 481 27.56 -30.65 8.81
CA ASN A 481 28.92 -30.24 9.19
C ASN A 481 29.06 -28.72 9.45
N ASP A 482 30.16 -28.30 10.07
CA ASP A 482 30.46 -26.89 10.44
C ASP A 482 30.38 -25.88 9.28
N GLN A 483 30.40 -26.34 8.03
CA GLN A 483 30.28 -25.49 6.84
C GLN A 483 28.88 -25.50 6.21
N ALA A 484 27.94 -26.30 6.72
CA ALA A 484 26.59 -26.44 6.19
C ALA A 484 25.86 -25.09 6.12
N PHE A 485 25.89 -24.34 7.22
CA PHE A 485 25.33 -22.98 7.29
C PHE A 485 25.93 -22.07 6.23
N THR A 486 27.27 -21.99 6.14
CA THR A 486 27.95 -21.09 5.20
C THR A 486 27.59 -21.42 3.75
N ARG A 487 27.55 -22.71 3.38
CA ARG A 487 27.18 -23.14 2.03
C ARG A 487 25.73 -22.78 1.71
N LYS A 488 24.79 -23.11 2.61
CA LYS A 488 23.37 -22.82 2.38
C LYS A 488 23.10 -21.33 2.34
N ASN A 489 23.70 -20.55 3.25
CA ASN A 489 23.57 -19.11 3.28
C ASN A 489 23.98 -18.47 1.95
N ARG A 490 25.12 -18.91 1.38
CA ARG A 490 25.59 -18.44 0.07
C ARG A 490 24.65 -18.80 -1.08
N ILE A 491 24.00 -19.96 -1.03
CA ILE A 491 22.99 -20.34 -2.03
C ILE A 491 21.78 -19.40 -1.94
N LEU A 492 21.26 -19.15 -0.73
CA LEU A 492 20.15 -18.23 -0.54
C LEU A 492 20.51 -16.78 -0.93
N ASP A 493 21.74 -16.33 -0.62
CA ASP A 493 22.26 -15.04 -1.11
C ASP A 493 22.26 -14.95 -2.63
N HIS A 494 22.67 -16.02 -3.32
CA HIS A 494 22.65 -16.07 -4.77
C HIS A 494 21.23 -15.99 -5.34
N LEU A 495 20.25 -16.67 -4.72
CA LEU A 495 18.85 -16.61 -5.14
C LEU A 495 18.26 -15.22 -4.89
N LEU A 496 18.50 -14.61 -3.73
CA LEU A 496 18.04 -13.25 -3.41
C LEU A 496 18.67 -12.18 -4.30
N ALA A 497 19.92 -12.39 -4.74
CA ALA A 497 20.60 -11.45 -5.63
C ALA A 497 19.90 -11.30 -6.99
N GLN A 498 19.09 -12.28 -7.44
CA GLN A 498 18.27 -12.16 -8.65
C GLN A 498 17.23 -11.03 -8.53
N PHE A 499 16.82 -10.72 -7.30
CA PHE A 499 15.89 -9.64 -6.97
C PHE A 499 16.60 -8.38 -6.47
N SER A 500 17.93 -8.32 -6.56
CA SER A 500 18.77 -7.27 -5.96
C SER A 500 18.60 -7.12 -4.45
N GLU A 501 18.19 -8.20 -3.77
CA GLU A 501 17.90 -8.17 -2.35
C GLU A 501 19.03 -8.73 -1.48
N LYS A 502 19.02 -8.29 -0.22
CA LYS A 502 19.88 -8.79 0.85
C LYS A 502 19.08 -8.96 2.12
N PHE A 503 19.31 -10.06 2.82
CA PHE A 503 18.71 -10.33 4.12
C PHE A 503 19.66 -9.89 5.26
N SER A 504 19.10 -9.57 6.43
CA SER A 504 19.81 -9.14 7.65
C SER A 504 21.09 -9.93 7.93
N ASP A 505 22.07 -9.29 8.58
CA ASP A 505 23.30 -9.96 8.98
C ASP A 505 23.02 -11.02 10.06
N TYR A 506 23.59 -12.21 9.89
CA TYR A 506 23.49 -13.31 10.84
C TYR A 506 23.90 -12.91 12.26
N ALA A 507 24.89 -12.02 12.41
CA ALA A 507 25.35 -11.54 13.71
C ALA A 507 24.22 -10.90 14.55
N PHE A 508 23.29 -10.18 13.90
CA PHE A 508 22.17 -9.57 14.61
C PHE A 508 21.12 -10.60 15.02
N PHE A 509 20.84 -11.60 14.17
CA PHE A 509 19.98 -12.73 14.53
C PHE A 509 20.56 -13.54 15.69
N GLY A 510 21.87 -13.82 15.65
CA GLY A 510 22.58 -14.47 16.75
C GLY A 510 22.46 -13.67 18.05
N PHE A 511 22.54 -12.33 17.98
CA PHE A 511 22.31 -11.47 19.14
C PHE A 511 20.87 -11.58 19.67
N LYS A 512 19.85 -11.50 18.81
CA LYS A 512 18.42 -11.66 19.21
C LYS A 512 18.23 -12.90 20.06
N TYR A 513 18.57 -14.08 19.54
CA TYR A 513 18.37 -15.35 20.25
C TYR A 513 19.28 -15.53 21.47
N SER A 514 20.43 -14.83 21.51
CA SER A 514 21.27 -14.83 22.71
C SER A 514 20.67 -13.98 23.84
N VAL A 515 19.81 -13.02 23.52
CA VAL A 515 19.12 -12.17 24.49
C VAL A 515 17.77 -12.78 24.90
N THR A 516 17.03 -13.40 23.97
CA THR A 516 15.63 -13.81 24.18
C THR A 516 15.46 -15.28 24.56
N GLU A 517 16.28 -16.20 24.03
CA GLU A 517 15.93 -17.64 24.02
C GLU A 517 17.08 -18.59 24.40
N ASN A 518 18.31 -18.09 24.58
CA ASN A 518 19.51 -18.89 24.90
C ASN A 518 19.68 -20.14 24.00
N LEU A 519 19.34 -20.01 22.71
CA LEU A 519 19.44 -21.12 21.76
C LEU A 519 20.89 -21.58 21.55
N GLU A 520 21.05 -22.87 21.25
CA GLU A 520 22.33 -23.45 20.82
C GLU A 520 22.74 -22.91 19.43
N PRO A 521 24.05 -22.87 19.09
CA PRO A 521 24.54 -22.30 17.83
C PRO A 521 23.82 -22.83 16.58
N GLN A 522 23.63 -24.15 16.49
CA GLN A 522 22.99 -24.79 15.35
C GLN A 522 21.50 -24.42 15.21
N GLN A 523 20.80 -24.20 16.32
CA GLN A 523 19.40 -23.76 16.32
C GLN A 523 19.30 -22.32 15.79
N LYS A 524 20.24 -21.45 16.16
CA LYS A 524 20.34 -20.07 15.62
C LYS A 524 20.58 -20.06 14.11
N GLU A 525 21.46 -20.93 13.63
CA GLU A 525 21.74 -21.10 12.20
C GLU A 525 20.49 -21.55 11.42
N ARG A 526 19.77 -22.56 11.93
CA ARG A 526 18.51 -23.04 11.33
C ARG A 526 17.46 -21.93 11.30
N ALA A 527 17.27 -21.21 12.41
CA ALA A 527 16.29 -20.13 12.50
C ALA A 527 16.60 -18.99 11.52
N TYR A 528 17.87 -18.59 11.39
CA TYR A 528 18.29 -17.60 10.41
C TYR A 528 18.02 -18.03 8.97
N LEU A 529 18.41 -19.25 8.60
CA LEU A 529 18.21 -19.75 7.23
C LEU A 529 16.73 -19.95 6.92
N ALA A 530 15.91 -20.34 7.90
CA ALA A 530 14.46 -20.43 7.76
C ALA A 530 13.87 -19.04 7.48
N ALA A 531 14.19 -18.04 8.31
CA ALA A 531 13.71 -16.66 8.11
C ALA A 531 14.16 -16.07 6.77
N LYS A 532 15.39 -16.38 6.33
CA LYS A 532 15.91 -15.96 5.02
C LYS A 532 15.20 -16.66 3.85
N ALA A 533 14.91 -17.94 3.98
CA ALA A 533 14.11 -18.67 3.01
C ALA A 533 12.66 -18.17 2.97
N ASP A 534 12.08 -17.84 4.12
CA ASP A 534 10.76 -17.21 4.21
C ASP A 534 10.74 -15.84 3.51
N PHE A 535 11.80 -15.03 3.67
CA PHE A 535 11.94 -13.78 2.95
C PHE A 535 12.02 -14.00 1.42
N LEU A 536 12.83 -14.96 0.96
CA LEU A 536 12.93 -15.31 -0.46
C LEU A 536 11.59 -15.76 -1.03
N GLU A 537 10.91 -16.69 -0.37
CA GLU A 537 9.64 -17.26 -0.83
C GLU A 537 8.50 -16.24 -0.85
N ASN A 538 8.45 -15.35 0.15
CA ASN A 538 7.43 -14.31 0.23
C ASN A 538 7.80 -13.03 -0.53
N TYR A 539 8.99 -12.96 -1.12
CA TYR A 539 9.46 -11.76 -1.82
C TYR A 539 8.49 -11.22 -2.87
N PRO A 540 7.81 -12.04 -3.70
CA PRO A 540 6.85 -11.52 -4.68
C PRO A 540 5.75 -10.67 -4.04
N GLN A 541 5.19 -11.13 -2.91
CA GLN A 541 4.20 -10.36 -2.17
C GLN A 541 4.82 -9.10 -1.54
N LEU A 542 5.98 -9.23 -0.89
CA LEU A 542 6.65 -8.12 -0.21
C LEU A 542 7.05 -7.00 -1.19
N SER A 543 7.53 -7.36 -2.37
CA SER A 543 7.90 -6.44 -3.45
C SER A 543 6.65 -5.78 -4.05
N ARG A 544 5.63 -6.58 -4.37
CA ARG A 544 4.35 -6.09 -4.93
C ARG A 544 3.68 -5.09 -4.00
N ASP A 545 3.61 -5.41 -2.71
CA ASP A 545 2.82 -4.65 -1.73
C ASP A 545 3.67 -3.57 -1.03
N ARG A 546 4.93 -3.32 -1.42
CA ARG A 546 5.87 -2.47 -0.66
C ARG A 546 5.39 -1.03 -0.36
N ASN A 547 4.51 -0.48 -1.19
CA ASN A 547 3.92 0.84 -0.99
C ASN A 547 2.45 0.79 -0.55
N LYS A 548 1.89 -0.41 -0.37
CA LYS A 548 0.51 -0.64 0.03
C LYS A 548 0.33 -0.27 1.50
N ALA A 549 -0.64 0.59 1.76
CA ALA A 549 -1.01 1.01 3.08
C ALA A 549 -2.05 0.09 3.71
N THR A 550 -2.21 0.20 5.02
CA THR A 550 -3.24 -0.53 5.76
C THR A 550 -4.64 -0.11 5.30
N ASN A 551 -5.52 -1.10 5.12
CA ASN A 551 -6.93 -0.88 4.83
C ASN A 551 -7.69 -0.62 6.13
N TYR A 552 -7.82 0.66 6.48
CA TYR A 552 -8.51 1.09 7.71
C TYR A 552 -10.04 0.88 7.68
N LEU A 553 -10.64 0.46 6.55
CA LEU A 553 -12.08 0.17 6.48
C LEU A 553 -12.43 -1.24 6.97
N VAL A 554 -11.46 -2.14 7.08
CA VAL A 554 -11.71 -3.53 7.47
C VAL A 554 -11.61 -3.66 8.99
N SER A 555 -12.69 -4.15 9.61
CA SER A 555 -12.68 -4.52 11.02
C SER A 555 -11.76 -5.73 11.21
N ASN A 556 -10.69 -5.53 11.97
CA ASN A 556 -9.77 -6.59 12.32
C ASN A 556 -10.38 -7.41 13.46
N ASN A 557 -10.70 -8.69 13.20
CA ASN A 557 -11.14 -9.69 14.19
C ASN A 557 -10.03 -10.02 15.22
N GLY A 558 -9.40 -9.01 15.81
CA GLY A 558 -8.24 -9.12 16.68
C GLY A 558 -6.88 -9.18 15.96
N CYS A 559 -6.83 -9.31 14.63
CA CYS A 559 -5.58 -9.40 13.87
C CYS A 559 -5.18 -8.07 13.22
N ARG A 560 -4.06 -7.47 13.66
CA ARG A 560 -3.61 -6.16 13.12
C ARG A 560 -3.12 -6.30 11.68
N GLN A 561 -3.77 -5.61 10.74
CA GLN A 561 -3.23 -5.43 9.38
C GLN A 561 -1.98 -4.56 9.41
N VAL A 562 -0.99 -4.92 8.59
CA VAL A 562 0.30 -4.25 8.51
C VAL A 562 0.47 -3.66 7.11
N ASP A 563 0.99 -2.45 7.03
CA ASP A 563 1.37 -1.82 5.77
C ASP A 563 2.58 -2.54 5.16
N GLY A 564 2.65 -2.58 3.83
CA GLY A 564 3.65 -3.38 3.13
C GLY A 564 5.08 -2.87 3.30
N LEU A 565 5.28 -1.57 3.54
CA LEU A 565 6.61 -1.01 3.84
C LEU A 565 7.12 -1.50 5.19
N LYS A 566 6.27 -1.45 6.25
CA LYS A 566 6.58 -2.04 7.55
C LYS A 566 6.87 -3.53 7.42
N GLN A 567 6.05 -4.26 6.67
CA GLN A 567 6.25 -5.70 6.48
C GLN A 567 7.59 -6.00 5.78
N LEU A 568 7.91 -5.30 4.69
CA LEU A 568 9.18 -5.44 3.97
C LEU A 568 10.39 -5.17 4.87
N ILE A 569 10.41 -4.02 5.56
CA ILE A 569 11.51 -3.64 6.46
C ILE A 569 11.64 -4.65 7.60
N ALA A 570 10.53 -5.05 8.22
CA ALA A 570 10.53 -6.01 9.32
C ALA A 570 11.08 -7.36 8.87
N THR A 571 10.58 -7.92 7.76
CA THR A 571 11.05 -9.21 7.25
C THR A 571 12.53 -9.15 6.85
N LYS A 572 12.97 -8.07 6.17
CA LYS A 572 14.36 -7.89 5.74
C LYS A 572 15.33 -7.85 6.93
N LEU A 573 14.90 -7.29 8.06
CA LEU A 573 15.68 -7.18 9.30
C LEU A 573 15.49 -8.38 10.26
N GLY A 574 14.50 -9.23 10.00
CA GLY A 574 14.12 -10.33 10.87
C GLY A 574 13.37 -9.90 12.13
N ILE A 575 12.66 -8.77 12.09
CA ILE A 575 11.79 -8.29 13.16
C ILE A 575 10.47 -9.04 13.05
N GLU A 576 10.03 -9.63 14.16
CA GLU A 576 8.73 -10.30 14.23
C GLU A 576 7.64 -9.27 14.47
N LEU A 577 6.55 -9.40 13.72
CA LEU A 577 5.38 -8.52 13.84
C LEU A 577 4.30 -9.28 14.60
N GLU A 578 3.89 -8.76 15.75
CA GLU A 578 2.89 -9.39 16.60
C GLU A 578 1.48 -9.10 16.06
N THR A 579 0.73 -10.15 15.71
CA THR A 579 -0.58 -10.01 15.05
C THR A 579 -1.77 -10.33 15.96
N GLY A 580 -1.60 -10.62 17.25
CA GLY A 580 -2.76 -11.02 18.08
C GLY A 580 -2.60 -11.11 19.60
N ALA A 581 -1.44 -10.82 20.17
CA ALA A 581 -1.21 -10.80 21.62
C ALA A 581 -0.92 -9.34 22.09
N PRO A 582 -1.15 -9.00 23.37
CA PRO A 582 -0.66 -7.73 23.90
C PRO A 582 0.86 -7.69 23.81
N VAL A 583 1.37 -6.64 23.16
CA VAL A 583 2.80 -6.46 22.88
C VAL A 583 3.60 -6.47 24.18
N ASP A 584 4.59 -7.36 24.31
CA ASP A 584 5.57 -7.29 25.39
C ASP A 584 6.53 -6.13 25.13
N LEU A 585 6.13 -4.93 25.58
CA LEU A 585 6.86 -3.69 25.35
C LEU A 585 8.30 -3.66 25.88
N GLY A 586 8.69 -4.60 26.77
CA GLY A 586 10.05 -4.71 27.28
C GLY A 586 11.02 -5.36 26.27
N ASN A 587 10.52 -6.30 25.46
CA ASN A 587 11.34 -7.12 24.57
C ASN A 587 10.94 -7.05 23.09
N SER A 588 9.75 -6.54 22.78
CA SER A 588 9.24 -6.47 21.42
C SER A 588 10.03 -5.46 20.59
N GLU A 589 10.42 -5.91 19.40
CA GLU A 589 11.09 -5.10 18.39
C GLU A 589 10.09 -4.47 17.41
N GLU A 590 8.77 -4.65 17.65
CA GLU A 590 7.73 -4.10 16.78
C GLU A 590 7.84 -2.58 16.69
N PHE A 591 7.85 -2.08 15.46
CA PHE A 591 7.80 -0.66 15.15
C PHE A 591 6.55 -0.31 14.35
N TYR A 592 6.28 0.98 14.18
CA TYR A 592 5.06 1.48 13.56
C TYR A 592 5.37 2.49 12.47
N VAL A 593 4.57 2.46 11.40
CA VAL A 593 4.59 3.45 10.33
C VAL A 593 3.28 4.23 10.39
N VAL A 594 3.40 5.55 10.55
CA VAL A 594 2.25 6.44 10.68
C VAL A 594 2.15 7.34 9.47
N GLU A 595 0.98 7.33 8.83
CA GLU A 595 0.68 8.17 7.67
C GLU A 595 0.07 9.50 8.09
N HIS A 596 0.72 10.60 7.72
CA HIS A 596 0.23 11.91 8.14
C HIS A 596 -1.04 12.34 7.39
N ILE A 597 -1.24 11.85 6.16
CA ILE A 597 -2.42 12.17 5.34
C ILE A 597 -3.74 11.77 6.01
N LEU A 598 -3.70 10.82 6.95
CA LEU A 598 -4.87 10.37 7.71
C LEU A 598 -5.27 11.37 8.81
N PHE A 599 -4.35 12.25 9.23
CA PHE A 599 -4.62 13.33 10.19
C PHE A 599 -5.09 14.62 9.52
N ARG A 600 -5.30 14.63 8.19
CA ARG A 600 -5.75 15.85 7.52
C ARG A 600 -7.14 16.27 8.03
N PRO A 601 -7.42 17.57 8.12
CA PRO A 601 -8.77 18.08 8.32
C PRO A 601 -9.67 17.74 7.14
N ASP A 602 -10.92 17.40 7.40
CA ASP A 602 -11.93 17.18 6.36
C ASP A 602 -13.23 17.94 6.67
N GLY A 603 -14.17 17.94 5.71
CA GLY A 603 -15.42 18.70 5.82
C GLY A 603 -16.40 18.20 6.87
N SER A 604 -16.13 17.05 7.52
CA SER A 604 -16.91 16.54 8.64
C SER A 604 -16.40 17.04 9.99
N MET A 605 -15.16 17.57 10.03
CA MET A 605 -14.69 18.33 11.19
C MET A 605 -15.50 19.62 11.31
N PRO A 606 -16.08 19.92 12.48
CA PRO A 606 -16.62 21.23 12.72
C PRO A 606 -15.44 22.20 12.78
N LEU A 607 -15.35 23.01 11.72
CA LEU A 607 -14.35 24.06 11.53
C LEU A 607 -14.22 24.99 12.73
N ASP A 608 -15.29 25.09 13.53
CA ASP A 608 -15.40 25.94 14.72
C ASP A 608 -14.49 25.52 15.89
N PHE A 609 -13.90 24.31 15.87
CA PHE A 609 -13.09 23.80 17.00
C PHE A 609 -11.57 24.05 16.90
N VAL A 610 -11.06 24.45 15.74
CA VAL A 610 -9.61 24.60 15.51
C VAL A 610 -9.40 25.77 14.57
N CYS A 611 -9.48 27.03 15.01
CA CYS A 611 -9.21 28.15 14.08
C CYS A 611 -7.75 28.16 13.55
N ALA A 612 -6.89 27.33 14.14
CA ALA A 612 -5.45 27.31 13.95
C ALA A 612 -4.86 25.95 14.38
N GLU A 613 -3.90 25.37 13.64
CA GLU A 613 -3.02 24.29 14.12
C GLU A 613 -1.57 24.75 14.11
N LYS A 614 -0.87 24.72 15.24
CA LYS A 614 0.54 25.10 15.26
C LYS A 614 1.39 23.95 14.75
N ILE A 615 2.14 24.20 13.69
CA ILE A 615 2.89 23.16 12.96
C ILE A 615 4.35 23.14 13.41
N GLY A 616 4.83 21.93 13.73
CA GLY A 616 6.23 21.69 14.09
C GLY A 616 7.17 22.13 12.97
N ALA A 617 8.36 22.64 13.33
CA ALA A 617 9.28 23.25 12.36
C ALA A 617 9.66 22.32 11.19
N ALA A 618 9.82 21.02 11.47
CA ALA A 618 10.14 20.02 10.46
C ALA A 618 8.99 19.75 9.47
N HIS A 619 7.76 20.18 9.77
CA HIS A 619 6.53 19.79 9.08
C HIS A 619 5.88 20.92 8.27
N ARG A 620 6.50 22.09 8.21
CA ARG A 620 5.96 23.26 7.50
C ARG A 620 6.23 23.20 5.99
N PRO A 621 5.42 23.87 5.16
CA PRO A 621 4.08 24.40 5.47
C PRO A 621 2.98 23.32 5.44
N ASP A 622 3.29 22.15 4.87
CA ASP A 622 2.37 21.02 4.69
C ASP A 622 2.78 19.85 5.60
N PRO A 623 2.03 19.61 6.69
CA PRO A 623 2.35 18.54 7.64
C PRO A 623 1.84 17.17 7.22
N TYR A 624 1.03 17.06 6.14
CA TYR A 624 0.28 15.84 5.81
C TYR A 624 0.76 15.15 4.53
N SER A 625 0.98 15.90 3.45
CA SER A 625 1.20 15.30 2.12
C SER A 625 2.54 14.58 2.03
N GLN A 626 2.52 13.31 1.62
CA GLN A 626 3.73 12.52 1.36
C GLN A 626 4.67 12.47 2.58
N ARG A 627 4.10 12.33 3.78
CA ARG A 627 4.86 12.25 5.05
C ARG A 627 4.52 11.02 5.87
N LEU A 628 5.58 10.39 6.38
CA LEU A 628 5.51 9.28 7.33
C LEU A 628 6.24 9.61 8.64
N THR A 629 5.85 8.96 9.72
CA THR A 629 6.67 8.86 10.93
C THR A 629 6.85 7.40 11.31
N PHE A 630 8.10 6.96 11.44
CA PHE A 630 8.47 5.67 12.00
C PHE A 630 8.58 5.82 13.53
N VAL A 631 7.83 5.02 14.28
CA VAL A 631 7.90 4.97 15.74
C VAL A 631 8.58 3.66 16.14
N LEU A 632 9.79 3.76 16.69
CA LEU A 632 10.63 2.62 17.05
C LEU A 632 10.70 2.46 18.59
N PRO A 633 10.83 1.23 19.09
CA PRO A 633 11.02 1.01 20.52
C PRO A 633 12.44 1.39 20.96
N LYS A 634 12.54 2.16 22.04
CA LYS A 634 13.83 2.61 22.58
C LYS A 634 14.48 1.50 23.40
N ASN A 635 15.61 1.00 22.91
CA ASN A 635 16.45 -0.01 23.57
C ASN A 635 15.78 -1.40 23.82
N ALA A 636 14.65 -1.71 23.18
CA ALA A 636 14.03 -3.04 23.26
C ALA A 636 14.73 -4.07 22.36
N GLY A 637 14.90 -5.31 22.83
CA GLY A 637 15.54 -6.38 22.04
C GLY A 637 16.89 -5.95 21.42
N ARG A 638 17.03 -6.13 20.09
CA ARG A 638 18.21 -5.68 19.32
C ARG A 638 18.37 -4.17 19.23
N PHE A 639 17.35 -3.34 19.50
CA PHE A 639 17.49 -1.88 19.51
C PHE A 639 18.40 -1.37 20.65
N SER A 640 18.75 -2.22 21.61
CA SER A 640 19.83 -1.96 22.57
C SER A 640 21.22 -1.89 21.91
N ASN A 641 21.41 -2.51 20.75
CA ASN A 641 22.66 -2.52 19.99
C ASN A 641 22.71 -1.36 18.97
N SER A 642 23.72 -0.49 19.08
CA SER A 642 23.84 0.69 18.21
C SER A 642 24.01 0.33 16.73
N ARG A 643 24.72 -0.75 16.39
CA ARG A 643 24.92 -1.17 15.00
C ARG A 643 23.63 -1.71 14.37
N PHE A 644 22.79 -2.37 15.16
CA PHE A 644 21.48 -2.80 14.67
C PHE A 644 20.59 -1.59 14.38
N LYS A 645 20.62 -0.57 15.24
CA LYS A 645 19.92 0.70 14.99
C LYS A 645 20.39 1.38 13.70
N GLU A 646 21.70 1.44 13.46
CA GLU A 646 22.26 1.95 12.20
C GLU A 646 21.75 1.16 10.98
N LEU A 647 21.67 -0.17 11.07
CA LEU A 647 21.11 -1.03 10.03
C LEU A 647 19.62 -0.76 9.80
N VAL A 648 18.83 -0.60 10.86
CA VAL A 648 17.40 -0.24 10.78
C VAL A 648 17.24 1.10 10.06
N TYR A 649 18.00 2.12 10.46
CA TYR A 649 17.95 3.45 9.83
C TYR A 649 18.37 3.40 8.36
N ALA A 650 19.45 2.70 8.02
CA ALA A 650 19.85 2.52 6.63
C ALA A 650 18.77 1.79 5.80
N THR A 651 18.08 0.82 6.40
CA THR A 651 16.99 0.09 5.74
C THR A 651 15.77 1.00 5.53
N ILE A 652 15.38 1.79 6.53
CA ILE A 652 14.31 2.79 6.37
C ILE A 652 14.64 3.77 5.24
N VAL A 653 15.88 4.28 5.17
CA VAL A 653 16.33 5.19 4.10
C VAL A 653 16.19 4.53 2.72
N ASN A 654 16.64 3.27 2.59
CA ASN A 654 16.69 2.58 1.31
C ASN A 654 15.32 2.10 0.82
N GLU A 655 14.41 1.77 1.73
CA GLU A 655 13.09 1.21 1.38
C GLU A 655 11.98 2.26 1.30
N THR A 656 12.13 3.43 1.95
CA THR A 656 11.12 4.48 1.88
C THR A 656 11.11 5.12 0.48
N PRO A 657 9.94 5.27 -0.18
CA PRO A 657 9.87 5.89 -1.50
C PRO A 657 10.46 7.31 -1.51
N ALA A 658 11.28 7.63 -2.51
CA ALA A 658 12.06 8.87 -2.55
C ALA A 658 11.22 10.17 -2.53
N HIS A 659 9.95 10.11 -2.94
CA HIS A 659 9.02 11.24 -2.92
C HIS A 659 8.30 11.40 -1.57
N ILE A 660 8.43 10.43 -0.66
CA ILE A 660 7.84 10.44 0.68
C ILE A 660 8.91 10.85 1.68
N SER A 661 8.65 11.93 2.41
CA SER A 661 9.48 12.36 3.52
C SER A 661 9.13 11.55 4.77
N TYR A 662 10.12 11.26 5.62
CA TYR A 662 9.85 10.55 6.87
C TYR A 662 10.63 11.12 8.04
N ASN A 663 10.08 10.92 9.24
CA ASN A 663 10.74 11.13 10.53
C ASN A 663 10.87 9.81 11.28
N VAL A 664 11.80 9.75 12.24
CA VAL A 664 11.97 8.59 13.11
C VAL A 664 11.94 9.05 14.57
N LEU A 665 11.10 8.42 15.37
CA LEU A 665 10.95 8.69 16.81
C LEU A 665 11.24 7.41 17.60
N GLU A 666 12.02 7.52 18.66
CA GLU A 666 12.28 6.42 19.60
C GLU A 666 11.45 6.63 20.87
N PHE A 667 10.53 5.71 21.16
CA PHE A 667 9.67 5.77 22.35
C PHE A 667 10.11 4.79 23.42
N ASN A 668 10.12 5.25 24.68
CA ASN A 668 10.24 4.35 25.82
C ASN A 668 8.96 3.49 25.98
N PRO A 669 8.95 2.44 26.83
CA PRO A 669 7.78 1.56 26.96
C PRO A 669 6.47 2.29 27.31
N GLU A 670 6.51 3.31 28.16
CA GLU A 670 5.32 4.08 28.56
C GLU A 670 4.76 4.92 27.40
N GLN A 671 5.63 5.63 26.68
CA GLN A 671 5.28 6.39 25.49
C GLN A 671 4.75 5.48 24.38
N MET A 672 5.37 4.31 24.20
CA MET A 672 4.96 3.32 23.21
C MET A 672 3.58 2.77 23.54
N LEU A 673 3.29 2.42 24.79
CA LEU A 673 1.96 1.96 25.21
C LEU A 673 0.88 3.02 24.93
N LYS A 674 1.14 4.27 25.32
CA LYS A 674 0.22 5.38 25.06
C LYS A 674 -0.02 5.55 23.57
N PHE A 675 1.05 5.57 22.78
CA PHE A 675 0.97 5.69 21.32
C PHE A 675 0.17 4.54 20.69
N ILE A 676 0.45 3.28 21.03
CA ILE A 676 -0.25 2.12 20.48
C ILE A 676 -1.75 2.22 20.74
N ASN A 677 -2.14 2.46 22.00
CA ASN A 677 -3.53 2.55 22.39
C ASN A 677 -4.26 3.68 21.64
N THR A 678 -3.63 4.85 21.51
CA THR A 678 -4.22 5.98 20.80
C THR A 678 -4.26 5.73 19.28
N TYR A 679 -3.21 5.15 18.70
CA TYR A 679 -3.12 4.89 17.26
C TYR A 679 -4.14 3.83 16.80
N GLU A 680 -4.26 2.73 17.55
CA GLU A 680 -5.28 1.73 17.25
C GLU A 680 -6.71 2.28 17.37
N HIS A 681 -6.96 3.08 18.42
CA HIS A 681 -8.26 3.71 18.59
C HIS A 681 -8.55 4.67 17.43
N PHE A 682 -7.58 5.51 17.06
CA PHE A 682 -7.68 6.41 15.91
C PHE A 682 -8.04 5.67 14.62
N LEU A 683 -7.33 4.58 14.30
CA LEU A 683 -7.61 3.79 13.09
C LEU A 683 -9.03 3.20 13.08
N ARG A 684 -9.56 2.76 14.23
CA ARG A 684 -10.93 2.24 14.36
C ARG A 684 -11.99 3.33 14.19
N GLU A 685 -11.66 4.57 14.54
CA GLU A 685 -12.57 5.72 14.46
C GLU A 685 -12.62 6.35 13.06
N ILE A 686 -11.61 6.17 12.20
CA ILE A 686 -11.58 6.75 10.83
C ILE A 686 -12.86 6.42 10.03
N PRO A 687 -13.31 5.15 9.93
CA PRO A 687 -14.50 4.83 9.13
C PRO A 687 -15.78 5.47 9.69
N GLN A 688 -15.88 5.55 11.03
CA GLN A 688 -17.02 6.18 11.70
C GLN A 688 -17.02 7.68 11.43
N HIS A 689 -15.87 8.35 11.56
CA HIS A 689 -15.72 9.78 11.30
C HIS A 689 -16.16 10.17 9.89
N LYS A 690 -15.82 9.36 8.89
CA LYS A 690 -16.22 9.58 7.49
C LYS A 690 -17.74 9.46 7.26
N GLN A 691 -18.47 8.79 8.15
CA GLN A 691 -19.94 8.68 8.08
C GLN A 691 -20.61 9.79 8.89
N ASP A 692 -20.21 9.94 10.16
CA ASP A 692 -20.71 10.91 11.11
C ASP A 692 -19.53 11.48 11.91
N ASN A 693 -19.49 12.80 12.14
CA ASN A 693 -18.42 13.45 12.88
C ASN A 693 -18.19 12.78 14.26
N SER A 694 -17.01 12.16 14.48
CA SER A 694 -16.65 11.48 15.73
C SER A 694 -15.80 12.39 16.61
N ALA A 695 -16.31 12.74 17.79
CA ALA A 695 -15.52 13.47 18.80
C ALA A 695 -14.30 12.65 19.28
N GLN A 696 -14.43 11.31 19.31
CA GLN A 696 -13.36 10.41 19.72
C GLN A 696 -12.22 10.40 18.69
N TYR A 697 -12.56 10.45 17.39
CA TYR A 697 -11.60 10.63 16.31
C TYR A 697 -10.74 11.89 16.52
N ASN A 698 -11.37 13.04 16.79
CA ASN A 698 -10.65 14.31 16.97
C ASN A 698 -9.70 14.28 18.18
N VAL A 699 -10.13 13.71 19.31
CA VAL A 699 -9.28 13.55 20.50
C VAL A 699 -8.08 12.65 20.21
N ALA A 700 -8.30 11.50 19.57
CA ALA A 700 -7.24 10.56 19.23
C ALA A 700 -6.25 11.16 18.22
N ARG A 701 -6.76 11.80 17.17
CA ARG A 701 -5.99 12.55 16.17
C ARG A 701 -5.08 13.58 16.83
N ASN A 702 -5.64 14.49 17.64
CA ASN A 702 -4.88 15.58 18.24
C ASN A 702 -3.81 15.06 19.21
N THR A 703 -4.13 14.02 19.98
CA THR A 703 -3.17 13.35 20.87
C THR A 703 -2.01 12.75 20.08
N LEU A 704 -2.29 12.11 18.93
CA LEU A 704 -1.25 11.55 18.07
C LEU A 704 -0.38 12.63 17.43
N MET A 705 -0.98 13.71 16.93
CA MET A 705 -0.22 14.82 16.35
C MET A 705 0.74 15.44 17.37
N GLU A 706 0.32 15.58 18.63
CA GLU A 706 1.18 16.05 19.73
C GLU A 706 2.30 15.04 20.04
N LEU A 707 1.97 13.75 20.20
CA LEU A 707 2.95 12.68 20.49
C LEU A 707 4.01 12.56 19.39
N LEU A 708 3.63 12.77 18.14
CA LEU A 708 4.50 12.65 16.98
C LEU A 708 5.24 13.96 16.63
N GLY A 709 4.94 15.05 17.34
CA GLY A 709 5.54 16.37 17.08
C GLY A 709 5.15 17.01 15.75
N ILE A 710 4.08 16.51 15.11
CA ILE A 710 3.57 17.00 13.82
C ILE A 710 3.03 18.43 14.00
N GLY A 711 2.18 18.58 15.01
CA GLY A 711 1.55 19.83 15.38
C GLY A 711 0.66 19.62 16.58
N TRP A 712 0.17 20.71 17.14
CA TRP A 712 -0.86 20.68 18.17
C TRP A 712 -2.01 21.57 17.74
N PRO A 713 -3.26 21.21 18.08
CA PRO A 713 -4.38 22.12 17.89
C PRO A 713 -4.01 23.46 18.54
N GLY A 714 -4.10 24.53 17.75
CA GLY A 714 -4.05 25.87 18.26
C GLY A 714 -5.18 26.07 19.26
N LEU A 715 -4.93 26.96 20.22
CA LEU A 715 -5.70 27.18 21.43
C LEU A 715 -7.21 27.08 21.17
N PRO A 716 -7.97 26.23 21.90
CA PRO A 716 -9.41 26.20 21.77
C PRO A 716 -9.94 27.58 22.15
N VAL A 717 -10.58 28.29 21.21
CA VAL A 717 -11.24 29.57 21.50
C VAL A 717 -12.64 29.26 21.97
N LEU A 718 -12.90 29.38 23.27
CA LEU A 718 -14.27 29.33 23.79
C LEU A 718 -15.00 30.61 23.34
N HIS A 719 -15.97 30.46 22.43
CA HIS A 719 -16.85 31.54 21.96
C HIS A 719 -18.15 31.55 22.79
N LEU A 720 -18.32 32.58 23.61
CA LEU A 720 -19.55 32.81 24.37
C LEU A 720 -20.34 33.97 23.74
N ASP A 721 -21.55 33.68 23.25
CA ASP A 721 -22.45 34.67 22.68
C ASP A 721 -23.63 34.94 23.62
N ALA A 722 -23.82 36.22 23.98
CA ALA A 722 -24.89 36.72 24.85
C ALA A 722 -26.00 37.42 24.04
N THR A 723 -26.29 36.99 22.82
CA THR A 723 -27.27 37.63 21.91
C THR A 723 -28.73 37.58 22.37
N ASP A 724 -29.14 36.61 23.18
CA ASP A 724 -30.55 36.45 23.60
C ASP A 724 -30.75 36.74 25.10
N VAL A 725 -30.99 38.01 25.41
CA VAL A 725 -31.41 38.40 26.76
C VAL A 725 -32.78 37.79 27.10
N PHE A 726 -33.64 37.52 26.11
CA PHE A 726 -34.89 36.76 26.25
C PHE A 726 -35.27 35.99 24.97
N ALA A 727 -35.75 34.75 25.11
CA ALA A 727 -36.08 33.83 24.01
C ALA A 727 -37.25 34.28 23.09
N ASP A 728 -37.93 35.39 23.40
CA ASP A 728 -39.09 35.92 22.67
C ASP A 728 -38.85 37.30 22.02
N GLY A 729 -37.64 37.87 22.15
CA GLY A 729 -37.29 39.16 21.56
C GLY A 729 -37.87 40.39 22.29
N SER A 730 -38.35 40.24 23.52
CA SER A 730 -38.85 41.35 24.35
C SER A 730 -37.73 42.25 24.90
N LYS A 731 -38.05 43.53 25.22
CA LYS A 731 -37.10 44.47 25.85
C LYS A 731 -36.83 44.04 27.29
N PRO A 732 -35.57 43.95 27.73
CA PRO A 732 -35.27 43.54 29.09
C PRO A 732 -35.66 44.61 30.12
N GLU A 733 -36.33 44.20 31.21
CA GLU A 733 -36.66 45.07 32.35
C GLU A 733 -35.56 45.00 33.42
N HIS A 734 -35.38 46.07 34.19
CA HIS A 734 -34.41 46.10 35.29
C HIS A 734 -34.60 44.94 36.28
N GLY A 735 -33.54 44.19 36.59
CA GLY A 735 -33.56 43.01 37.46
C GLY A 735 -33.87 41.70 36.75
N SER A 736 -34.08 41.72 35.43
CA SER A 736 -34.30 40.54 34.59
C SER A 736 -33.05 39.67 34.47
N TYR A 737 -33.18 38.34 34.52
CA TYR A 737 -32.07 37.41 34.32
C TYR A 737 -31.88 37.05 32.84
N LEU A 738 -30.64 36.86 32.40
CA LEU A 738 -30.34 36.25 31.09
C LEU A 738 -30.99 34.86 30.96
N SER A 739 -31.59 34.59 29.80
CA SER A 739 -32.26 33.31 29.53
C SER A 739 -31.30 32.10 29.45
N GLY A 740 -30.03 32.34 29.09
CA GLY A 740 -28.93 31.37 29.08
C GLY A 740 -27.69 31.91 28.34
N TRP A 741 -26.56 31.20 28.44
CA TRP A 741 -25.42 31.38 27.55
C TRP A 741 -25.59 30.46 26.33
N HIS A 742 -25.37 30.96 25.13
CA HIS A 742 -25.14 30.07 23.99
C HIS A 742 -23.65 29.76 23.91
N ASP A 743 -23.29 28.55 24.32
CA ASP A 743 -22.02 27.95 23.91
C ASP A 743 -22.12 27.74 22.40
N LEU A 744 -21.36 28.54 21.63
CA LEU A 744 -21.27 28.36 20.19
C LEU A 744 -20.37 27.17 19.83
N SER A 745 -19.66 26.61 20.81
CA SER A 745 -18.95 25.34 20.69
C SER A 745 -19.96 24.20 20.89
N ILE A 746 -20.10 23.31 19.91
CA ILE A 746 -21.07 22.19 19.93
C ILE A 746 -20.63 21.06 20.90
N ASN A 747 -19.70 21.34 21.81
CA ASN A 747 -19.30 20.39 22.82
C ASN A 747 -20.36 20.37 23.92
N LYS A 748 -20.70 19.19 24.46
CA LYS A 748 -21.49 19.07 25.71
C LYS A 748 -20.66 19.49 26.94
N HIS A 749 -19.92 20.59 26.85
CA HIS A 749 -19.21 21.20 27.96
C HIS A 749 -20.19 22.17 28.61
N GLN A 750 -20.96 21.66 29.58
CA GLN A 750 -21.93 22.50 30.27
C GLN A 750 -21.18 23.63 30.98
N ALA A 751 -21.33 24.88 30.51
CA ALA A 751 -21.34 26.02 31.41
C ALA A 751 -22.59 25.84 32.29
N ILE A 752 -22.44 25.17 33.43
CA ILE A 752 -23.56 24.85 34.31
C ILE A 752 -23.94 26.13 35.08
N ALA A 753 -25.03 26.78 34.71
CA ALA A 753 -25.77 27.67 35.61
C ALA A 753 -26.81 26.82 36.35
N GLU A 754 -26.45 26.28 37.52
CA GLU A 754 -27.20 25.15 38.10
C GLU A 754 -28.56 25.53 38.72
N THR A 755 -28.94 26.80 38.82
CA THR A 755 -30.30 27.24 39.19
C THR A 755 -30.60 28.67 38.70
N ASP A 756 -31.88 29.05 38.60
CA ASP A 756 -32.36 30.37 38.14
C ASP A 756 -31.77 31.61 38.86
N PRO A 757 -31.29 31.58 40.13
CA PRO A 757 -30.59 32.71 40.75
C PRO A 757 -29.12 32.90 40.31
N ALA A 758 -28.54 31.98 39.51
CA ALA A 758 -27.13 32.01 39.10
C ALA A 758 -26.87 32.71 37.73
N ARG A 759 -27.85 33.46 37.21
CA ARG A 759 -27.78 34.15 35.91
C ARG A 759 -27.40 35.63 36.09
N PRO A 760 -26.64 36.25 35.18
CA PRO A 760 -26.37 37.69 35.22
C PRO A 760 -27.66 38.50 35.06
N GLN A 761 -27.79 39.61 35.80
CA GLN A 761 -29.01 40.43 35.81
C GLN A 761 -28.87 41.66 34.92
N TYR A 762 -29.86 41.92 34.07
CA TYR A 762 -29.99 43.16 33.32
C TYR A 762 -30.32 44.33 34.25
N PHE A 763 -29.48 45.35 34.24
CA PHE A 763 -29.61 46.52 35.09
C PHE A 763 -29.74 47.78 34.22
N GLN A 764 -30.91 48.43 34.32
CA GLN A 764 -31.19 49.72 33.67
C GLN A 764 -31.16 50.85 34.73
N PRO A 765 -30.15 51.74 34.76
CA PRO A 765 -30.09 52.83 35.73
C PRO A 765 -31.21 53.86 35.54
N LEU A 766 -31.57 54.57 36.62
CA LEU A 766 -32.69 55.54 36.62
C LEU A 766 -32.40 56.88 35.91
N VAL A 767 -31.15 57.19 35.53
CA VAL A 767 -30.79 58.43 34.80
C VAL A 767 -29.52 58.22 33.95
N ASP A 768 -29.58 58.59 32.65
CA ASP A 768 -28.50 58.81 31.66
C ASP A 768 -27.22 57.96 31.77
N ALA A 769 -27.39 56.65 31.97
CA ALA A 769 -26.30 55.67 31.85
C ALA A 769 -26.79 54.47 31.01
N PRO A 770 -25.93 53.90 30.15
CA PRO A 770 -26.28 52.73 29.35
C PRO A 770 -26.60 51.53 30.25
N ALA A 771 -27.55 50.70 29.84
CA ALA A 771 -27.87 49.48 30.57
C ALA A 771 -26.72 48.47 30.48
N PHE A 772 -26.53 47.69 31.55
CA PHE A 772 -25.45 46.70 31.66
C PHE A 772 -25.94 45.41 32.31
N LEU A 773 -25.19 44.33 32.15
CA LEU A 773 -25.44 43.06 32.82
C LEU A 773 -24.59 42.98 34.07
N ARG A 774 -25.21 42.87 35.24
CA ARG A 774 -24.53 42.79 36.54
C ARG A 774 -24.26 41.34 36.92
N PHE A 775 -23.00 41.05 37.23
CA PHE A 775 -22.50 39.78 37.77
C PHE A 775 -22.27 39.92 39.29
N THR A 776 -22.28 38.81 40.00
CA THR A 776 -22.11 38.65 41.45
C THR A 776 -21.27 37.40 41.72
N GLU A 777 -20.76 37.22 42.95
CA GLU A 777 -20.03 35.99 43.35
C GLU A 777 -20.79 34.69 43.05
N GLU A 778 -22.12 34.73 42.98
CA GLU A 778 -23.01 33.59 42.69
C GLU A 778 -23.36 33.45 41.18
N THR A 779 -23.12 34.47 40.36
CA THR A 779 -23.53 34.53 38.93
C THR A 779 -22.34 34.60 37.96
N CYS A 780 -21.13 34.43 38.48
CA CYS A 780 -19.90 34.32 37.72
C CYS A 780 -19.83 33.06 36.83
N LEU A 781 -19.22 33.18 35.65
CA LEU A 781 -18.88 32.01 34.84
C LEU A 781 -17.76 31.22 35.56
N LYS A 782 -17.91 29.90 35.72
CA LYS A 782 -16.86 29.01 36.26
C LYS A 782 -16.52 27.92 35.25
N LEU A 783 -15.26 27.87 34.83
CA LEU A 783 -14.73 26.85 33.91
C LEU A 783 -14.03 25.72 34.69
N HIS A 784 -14.67 24.55 34.80
CA HIS A 784 -14.09 23.37 35.46
C HIS A 784 -13.40 22.46 34.43
N TYR A 785 -12.14 22.72 34.07
CA TYR A 785 -11.43 21.84 33.11
C TYR A 785 -9.90 21.78 33.31
N PRO A 786 -9.24 20.62 33.11
CA PRO A 786 -7.78 20.47 33.21
C PRO A 786 -6.96 21.26 32.17
N LEU A 787 -7.58 21.89 31.16
CA LEU A 787 -6.94 22.81 30.19
C LEU A 787 -6.55 24.14 30.81
N VAL A 788 -7.15 24.53 31.95
CA VAL A 788 -6.74 25.76 32.65
C VAL A 788 -5.27 25.68 33.07
N GLN A 789 -4.68 24.48 33.15
CA GLN A 789 -3.26 24.24 33.48
C GLN A 789 -2.30 24.27 32.27
N LYS A 790 -2.79 24.49 31.04
CA LYS A 790 -2.00 24.62 29.79
C LYS A 790 -2.33 25.96 29.09
N ASP A 791 -1.65 26.30 28.00
CA ASP A 791 -2.00 27.47 27.16
C ASP A 791 -3.47 27.39 26.71
N PHE A 792 -4.23 28.49 26.83
CA PHE A 792 -5.62 28.57 26.31
C PHE A 792 -5.96 29.96 25.77
N SER A 793 -7.07 30.08 25.01
CA SER A 793 -7.65 31.37 24.60
C SER A 793 -9.17 31.41 24.84
N ILE A 794 -9.70 32.47 25.45
CA ILE A 794 -11.16 32.64 25.63
C ILE A 794 -11.57 33.92 24.89
N ALA A 795 -12.57 33.86 24.00
CA ALA A 795 -13.12 35.02 23.32
C ALA A 795 -14.59 35.23 23.71
N VAL A 796 -14.88 36.31 24.44
CA VAL A 796 -16.24 36.62 24.87
C VAL A 796 -16.77 37.79 24.07
N VAL A 797 -17.93 37.62 23.44
CA VAL A 797 -18.58 38.64 22.61
C VAL A 797 -19.82 39.15 23.34
N PHE A 798 -19.84 40.45 23.64
CA PHE A 798 -21.01 41.12 24.20
C PHE A 798 -21.61 42.07 23.16
N ARG A 799 -22.95 42.13 23.05
CA ARG A 799 -23.66 43.17 22.28
C ARG A 799 -24.55 43.98 23.21
N THR A 800 -24.51 45.30 23.08
CA THR A 800 -25.54 46.20 23.65
C THR A 800 -26.60 46.48 22.60
N PRO A 801 -27.89 46.61 22.98
CA PRO A 801 -28.92 47.02 22.04
C PRO A 801 -28.68 48.48 21.61
N ALA A 802 -28.87 48.77 20.33
CA ALA A 802 -28.69 50.11 19.78
C ALA A 802 -29.64 51.13 20.45
N HIS A 803 -29.12 52.32 20.77
CA HIS A 803 -29.95 53.46 21.17
C HIS A 803 -30.73 53.95 19.93
N PRO A 804 -32.08 53.97 19.93
CA PRO A 804 -32.83 54.19 18.70
C PRO A 804 -32.83 55.63 18.15
N ASP A 805 -32.34 56.62 18.90
CA ASP A 805 -32.82 58.00 18.71
C ASP A 805 -31.84 59.05 18.17
N GLU A 806 -30.54 58.79 17.98
CA GLU A 806 -29.65 59.84 17.42
C GLU A 806 -28.54 59.32 16.47
N PRO A 807 -28.59 59.64 15.16
CA PRO A 807 -27.52 59.34 14.23
C PRO A 807 -26.47 60.46 14.19
N GLY A 808 -25.19 60.13 14.43
CA GLY A 808 -24.06 60.92 13.92
C GLY A 808 -23.05 61.53 14.90
N GLN A 809 -22.84 61.00 16.12
CA GLN A 809 -21.67 61.38 16.92
C GLN A 809 -20.66 60.24 17.03
N ASN A 810 -19.43 60.50 16.57
CA ASN A 810 -18.26 59.67 16.84
C ASN A 810 -17.77 59.89 18.28
N GLU A 811 -17.55 58.77 18.97
CA GLU A 811 -16.40 58.40 19.81
C GLU A 811 -15.77 59.47 20.73
N GLU A 812 -15.88 59.27 22.05
CA GLU A 812 -14.79 59.60 22.97
C GLU A 812 -14.46 58.39 23.87
N TYR A 813 -13.19 57.98 23.83
CA TYR A 813 -12.61 56.86 24.58
C TYR A 813 -11.87 57.38 25.82
N TYR A 814 -12.04 56.72 26.97
CA TYR A 814 -11.25 56.98 28.18
C TYR A 814 -10.02 56.06 28.28
N LYS A 815 -8.96 56.56 28.93
CA LYS A 815 -7.61 55.99 28.95
C LYS A 815 -7.37 55.14 30.22
N LEU A 816 -6.70 53.99 30.06
CA LEU A 816 -6.34 53.07 31.14
C LEU A 816 -4.96 53.39 31.77
N ILE A 817 -4.80 53.11 33.08
CA ILE A 817 -3.49 52.98 33.77
C ILE A 817 -3.57 51.76 34.71
N ALA A 818 -2.52 50.91 34.71
CA ALA A 818 -2.41 49.68 35.51
C ALA A 818 -1.65 49.88 36.84
N GLY A 819 -1.91 49.02 37.84
CA GLY A 819 -1.19 48.96 39.13
C GLY A 819 -1.18 47.56 39.76
N VAL A 820 -0.15 47.26 40.55
CA VAL A 820 0.10 45.99 41.26
C VAL A 820 0.01 46.25 42.77
N ASP A 821 -0.70 45.42 43.53
CA ASP A 821 -0.62 45.41 45.00
C ASP A 821 0.42 44.37 45.45
N ALA A 822 1.28 44.73 46.41
CA ALA A 822 2.51 44.00 46.70
C ALA A 822 2.36 42.85 47.72
N ASP A 823 1.21 42.73 48.40
CA ASP A 823 1.05 41.81 49.54
C ASP A 823 -0.04 40.72 49.37
N SER A 824 -0.57 40.51 48.17
CA SER A 824 -1.43 39.35 47.88
C SER A 824 -0.93 38.60 46.65
N ALA A 825 -0.82 37.27 46.74
CA ALA A 825 -0.57 36.41 45.59
C ALA A 825 -1.83 36.28 44.70
N GLN A 826 -2.54 37.38 44.51
CA GLN A 826 -3.76 37.50 43.76
C GLN A 826 -3.55 38.61 42.71
N PHE A 827 -3.92 38.31 41.47
CA PHE A 827 -4.06 39.36 40.47
C PHE A 827 -5.46 39.94 40.60
N SER A 828 -5.56 41.20 40.97
CA SER A 828 -6.82 41.94 41.04
C SER A 828 -6.78 43.13 40.09
N LEU A 829 -7.83 43.27 39.28
CA LEU A 829 -8.09 44.44 38.44
C LEU A 829 -9.30 45.16 39.04
N GLY A 830 -9.11 46.34 39.60
CA GLY A 830 -10.16 47.11 40.27
C GLY A 830 -10.35 48.49 39.66
N PHE A 831 -11.59 48.95 39.62
CA PHE A 831 -11.95 50.31 39.22
C PHE A 831 -12.91 50.93 40.23
N THR A 832 -12.87 52.24 40.39
CA THR A 832 -13.85 53.02 41.15
C THR A 832 -14.83 53.67 40.18
N SER A 833 -16.13 53.61 40.48
CA SER A 833 -17.28 54.35 39.89
C SER A 833 -17.31 54.71 38.37
N ALA A 834 -16.53 54.07 37.51
CA ALA A 834 -16.31 54.48 36.11
C ALA A 834 -16.34 53.31 35.09
N GLY A 835 -17.18 52.28 35.32
CA GLY A 835 -17.61 51.30 34.30
C GLY A 835 -16.53 50.44 33.63
N ASN A 836 -16.17 49.30 34.24
CA ASN A 836 -15.20 48.36 33.67
C ASN A 836 -15.64 46.89 33.79
N VAL A 837 -14.99 46.03 33.00
CA VAL A 837 -15.12 44.56 32.97
C VAL A 837 -13.90 43.92 33.65
N GLY A 838 -14.11 42.95 34.52
CA GLY A 838 -13.10 42.17 35.22
C GLY A 838 -13.10 40.68 34.83
N ALA A 839 -11.95 40.03 35.01
CA ALA A 839 -11.75 38.59 34.91
C ALA A 839 -10.85 38.13 36.07
N GLU A 840 -11.22 37.05 36.78
CA GLU A 840 -10.37 36.38 37.77
C GLU A 840 -9.90 35.03 37.21
N VAL A 841 -8.64 34.65 37.50
CA VAL A 841 -8.13 33.31 37.20
C VAL A 841 -7.60 32.74 38.51
N SER A 842 -8.25 31.69 38.99
CA SER A 842 -7.79 30.85 40.09
C SER A 842 -7.33 29.51 39.52
N GLY A 843 -6.44 28.80 40.23
CA GLY A 843 -5.82 27.55 39.75
C GLY A 843 -6.81 26.44 39.31
N GLU A 844 -8.11 26.59 39.58
CA GLU A 844 -9.17 25.65 39.18
C GLU A 844 -10.35 26.26 38.38
N TYR A 845 -10.42 27.59 38.16
CA TYR A 845 -11.49 28.23 37.36
C TYR A 845 -11.15 29.67 36.89
N VAL A 846 -11.84 30.12 35.83
CA VAL A 846 -11.82 31.51 35.33
C VAL A 846 -13.17 32.17 35.61
N LEU A 847 -13.17 33.32 36.28
CA LEU A 847 -14.31 34.21 36.58
C LEU A 847 -14.36 35.38 35.60
N LEU A 848 -15.55 35.85 35.22
CA LEU A 848 -15.74 37.09 34.44
C LEU A 848 -16.90 37.90 35.03
N GLU A 849 -16.68 39.20 35.27
CA GLU A 849 -17.70 40.15 35.77
C GLU A 849 -17.69 41.43 34.92
N SER A 850 -18.84 41.95 34.51
CA SER A 850 -18.95 43.14 33.66
C SER A 850 -19.93 44.15 34.25
N GLU A 851 -19.66 45.46 34.12
CA GLU A 851 -20.67 46.53 34.24
C GLU A 851 -20.58 47.52 33.05
N ALA A 852 -20.18 47.06 31.86
CA ALA A 852 -19.92 47.92 30.71
C ALA A 852 -21.14 48.15 29.79
N GLY A 853 -21.24 49.36 29.23
CA GLY A 853 -22.34 49.84 28.38
C GLY A 853 -22.12 49.81 26.87
N CYS A 854 -21.21 48.98 26.35
CA CYS A 854 -20.95 48.84 24.90
C CYS A 854 -20.56 47.40 24.49
N ALA A 855 -20.69 47.08 23.19
CA ALA A 855 -20.36 45.78 22.61
C ALA A 855 -18.84 45.62 22.42
N HIS A 856 -18.23 44.57 22.99
CA HIS A 856 -16.78 44.34 22.97
C HIS A 856 -16.45 42.84 22.83
N VAL A 857 -15.26 42.55 22.28
CA VAL A 857 -14.63 41.23 22.23
C VAL A 857 -13.45 41.20 23.20
N ALA A 858 -13.58 40.50 24.32
CA ALA A 858 -12.48 40.27 25.24
C ALA A 858 -11.80 38.93 24.93
N VAL A 859 -10.49 38.96 24.70
CA VAL A 859 -9.65 37.79 24.39
C VAL A 859 -8.60 37.60 25.48
N LEU A 860 -8.74 36.55 26.28
CA LEU A 860 -7.75 36.12 27.28
C LEU A 860 -6.87 35.02 26.69
N ILE A 861 -5.55 35.16 26.76
CA ILE A 861 -4.58 34.18 26.25
C ILE A 861 -3.60 33.82 27.36
N ARG A 862 -3.50 32.54 27.72
CA ARG A 862 -2.42 32.02 28.59
C ARG A 862 -1.31 31.44 27.72
N ASP A 863 -0.06 31.84 28.00
CA ASP A 863 1.17 31.39 27.34
C ASP A 863 2.18 30.93 28.41
N GLN A 864 2.08 29.66 28.79
CA GLN A 864 2.90 28.95 29.76
C GLN A 864 4.38 28.92 29.39
N LYS A 865 4.72 28.98 28.08
CA LYS A 865 6.12 29.00 27.65
C LYS A 865 6.77 30.36 27.88
N ALA A 866 6.03 31.44 27.60
CA ALA A 866 6.44 32.79 27.98
C ALA A 866 6.33 33.01 29.49
N GLY A 867 5.54 32.18 30.16
CA GLY A 867 5.17 32.35 31.56
C GLY A 867 4.28 33.58 31.70
N GLU A 868 3.33 33.80 30.79
CA GLU A 868 2.53 35.02 30.75
C GLU A 868 1.03 34.78 30.47
N ILE A 869 0.16 35.64 30.99
CA ILE A 869 -1.26 35.75 30.62
C ILE A 869 -1.49 37.12 29.99
N ARG A 870 -2.09 37.14 28.81
CA ARG A 870 -2.38 38.34 28.02
C ARG A 870 -3.88 38.56 27.93
N LEU A 871 -4.33 39.78 28.16
CA LEU A 871 -5.71 40.20 27.92
C LEU A 871 -5.73 41.21 26.79
N SER A 872 -6.49 40.93 25.75
CA SER A 872 -6.75 41.85 24.65
C SER A 872 -8.24 42.19 24.60
N ILE A 873 -8.58 43.44 24.34
CA ILE A 873 -9.97 43.88 24.15
C ILE A 873 -10.04 44.51 22.76
N ASP A 874 -10.97 44.02 21.93
CA ASP A 874 -11.16 44.40 20.52
C ASP A 874 -9.86 44.39 19.70
N GLY A 875 -9.03 43.37 19.92
CA GLY A 875 -7.76 43.19 19.22
C GLY A 875 -6.60 44.06 19.73
N VAL A 876 -6.80 44.87 20.78
CA VAL A 876 -5.74 45.65 21.43
C VAL A 876 -5.31 44.97 22.72
N LEU A 877 -4.03 44.61 22.83
CA LEU A 877 -3.44 44.05 24.05
C LEU A 877 -3.49 45.11 25.17
N GLN A 878 -4.29 44.83 26.19
CA GLN A 878 -4.50 45.73 27.33
C GLN A 878 -3.50 45.48 28.45
N THR A 879 -3.19 44.21 28.74
CA THR A 879 -2.22 43.86 29.79
C THR A 879 -1.56 42.50 29.56
N THR A 880 -0.43 42.29 30.22
CA THR A 880 0.35 41.04 30.22
C THR A 880 0.86 40.79 31.64
N LEU A 881 0.61 39.61 32.18
CA LEU A 881 0.98 39.20 33.54
C LEU A 881 1.94 38.02 33.50
N GLN A 882 2.98 37.98 34.34
CA GLN A 882 3.88 36.82 34.46
C GLN A 882 3.31 35.74 35.41
N THR A 883 3.28 34.47 35.01
CA THR A 883 2.89 33.28 35.80
C THR A 883 4.06 32.83 36.68
N THR A 884 3.80 32.39 37.92
CA THR A 884 4.83 31.94 38.88
C THR A 884 4.45 30.62 39.54
N GLU A 885 5.38 29.91 40.22
CA GLU A 885 5.10 28.62 40.89
C GLU A 885 3.97 28.69 41.95
N HIS A 886 3.66 29.89 42.47
CA HIS A 886 2.57 30.11 43.44
C HIS A 886 1.26 30.62 42.81
N ASN A 887 1.26 30.89 41.50
CA ASN A 887 0.07 31.24 40.74
C ASN A 887 0.22 30.67 39.30
N PRO A 888 -0.01 29.35 39.14
CA PRO A 888 0.45 28.59 37.99
C PRO A 888 -0.28 28.92 36.70
#